data_AF-A0A1R0XPJ2-F1
#
_entry.id   AF-A0A1R0XPJ2-F1
#
_cell.length_a   1.000
_cell.length_b   1.000
_cell.length_c   1.000
_cell.angle_alpha   90.00
_cell.angle_beta   90.00
_cell.angle_gamma   90.00
#
_symmetry.space_group_name_H-M   'P 1'
#
loop_
_entity.id
_entity.type
_entity.pdbx_description
1 polymer ?
#
loop_
_entity_poly.entity_id
_entity_poly.type
_entity_poly.pdbx_seq_one_letter_code
_entity_poly.pdbx_strand_id
1 'polypeptide(L)'
;MKSNNTHFVHQTAKTVLITSVAIALLLPPSLAAADSTSVSSNTVVTQVSAQAPTTTTTSEADITKVKFTQEQAIAKLRELFPSLKNATVNNVQLGSNQSYPAPANQMIWNIQWQMQEGNMGYGFSSEIDAINGDIISTYISYPRENNESYYPPKISQAQALEIAKAFVAKAASSVKSSDLQLNENVGYNYFSSALFGPVQYGYFFNIMKNGLPSGSDSINIAVDGNGDVIQFSKSSQGLEYPSAQPKITLEQAQKQFADQLDVGLFYIPIYKNGKPNNWILGWRPVDQSLYPIDALTGKRIDYEGKESVSTPVVYSDIAKSKDVFQARSSTTELSAKEAEQLVKKVAYIPADRKLISQSLRNDYQDTNRKIWQLYWGGNGNERFIGAGFPEQSSAEIDAKTGEILQYQVQTYGVTQDKKEEPAPVGGKKLSEAEAKSKALSIINSLYPQASEKLKLVEYGANSSVTSDGSAFRYQFIRYHQGIPVSDSNITVSLDLYGRLISYMGNRISGIDEITLSPDAKISKKEALESYKPKYQTKLRYTQVGGYNTYSSYVAPKVKLVYDTTFDESNGLYQVLDAATGKWTAVYDYLGQQDTQISATDIKGHAAEQPLSELVKYHVITPDADGKVNPDQEITVGDWITYLVKASNPNFSNYYNNNERKTVAGVKPENSYYDAVTYAADRKWINKDESLQIDSKLTREQLAVLLANFLKYNKLTTYLDKDVTVSQFSDSSSINKKGAVALVVKLGILKDDNGKFNPQQTVSKALAATVIMKLVELQGKTDQIIGQ
;
A
#
# COMPACT_ATOMS: atom_id res chain seq x y z
N MET A 1 54.52 57.15 -30.25
CA MET A 1 53.89 58.12 -31.19
C MET A 1 52.76 57.40 -31.95
N LYS A 2 51.86 58.15 -32.61
CA LYS A 2 50.59 57.68 -33.26
C LYS A 2 50.86 56.59 -34.34
N SER A 3 49.91 55.78 -34.85
CA SER A 3 48.47 56.02 -35.09
C SER A 3 47.62 54.76 -35.42
N ASN A 4 46.31 54.79 -35.07
CA ASN A 4 45.09 54.22 -35.71
C ASN A 4 44.84 52.71 -36.01
N ASN A 5 43.71 52.18 -35.45
CA ASN A 5 42.48 51.58 -36.04
C ASN A 5 42.54 50.56 -37.22
N THR A 6 41.69 49.52 -37.39
CA THR A 6 40.49 48.97 -36.66
C THR A 6 40.16 47.51 -37.11
N HIS A 7 39.26 46.81 -36.39
CA HIS A 7 38.79 45.41 -36.61
C HIS A 7 37.96 45.14 -37.89
N PHE A 8 37.76 43.84 -38.24
CA PHE A 8 36.41 43.20 -38.25
C PHE A 8 36.43 41.64 -38.19
N VAL A 9 35.28 41.03 -37.87
CA VAL A 9 35.03 39.63 -37.44
C VAL A 9 34.43 38.75 -38.55
N HIS A 10 34.56 37.41 -38.46
CA HIS A 10 33.64 36.47 -39.11
C HIS A 10 33.23 35.30 -38.20
N GLN A 11 31.96 34.88 -38.32
CA GLN A 11 31.33 33.75 -37.60
C GLN A 11 31.57 32.40 -38.30
N THR A 12 31.43 31.29 -37.58
CA THR A 12 31.44 29.92 -38.12
C THR A 12 30.11 29.19 -37.93
N ALA A 13 29.64 28.53 -39.00
CA ALA A 13 28.48 27.62 -38.99
C ALA A 13 28.95 26.16 -38.97
N LYS A 14 28.11 25.25 -38.45
CA LYS A 14 28.36 23.80 -38.43
C LYS A 14 27.68 23.12 -39.63
N THR A 15 28.36 22.18 -40.27
CA THR A 15 27.82 21.33 -41.34
C THR A 15 27.97 19.85 -40.98
N VAL A 16 26.96 19.06 -41.33
CA VAL A 16 26.85 17.60 -41.08
C VAL A 16 27.70 16.82 -42.08
N LEU A 17 28.20 15.65 -41.66
CA LEU A 17 29.02 14.75 -42.49
C LEU A 17 28.28 13.41 -42.66
N ILE A 18 27.96 13.06 -43.91
CA ILE A 18 27.33 11.80 -44.30
C ILE A 18 28.43 10.88 -44.85
N THR A 19 28.44 9.61 -44.44
CA THR A 19 29.34 8.58 -45.00
C THR A 19 28.54 7.48 -45.68
N SER A 20 28.81 7.31 -46.98
CA SER A 20 28.24 6.28 -47.84
C SER A 20 29.25 5.16 -48.05
N VAL A 21 28.82 3.89 -47.98
CA VAL A 21 29.63 2.73 -48.39
C VAL A 21 28.81 1.84 -49.31
N ALA A 22 29.36 1.51 -50.48
CA ALA A 22 28.78 0.58 -51.43
C ALA A 22 29.88 -0.20 -52.16
N ILE A 23 29.94 -1.52 -51.99
CA ILE A 23 30.72 -2.46 -52.81
C ILE A 23 29.91 -3.75 -52.98
N ALA A 24 29.98 -4.34 -54.18
CA ALA A 24 29.40 -5.63 -54.56
C ALA A 24 30.54 -6.57 -55.05
N LEU A 25 30.37 -7.86 -55.35
CA LEU A 25 29.17 -8.70 -55.57
C LEU A 25 29.62 -10.18 -55.38
N LEU A 26 28.70 -11.13 -55.13
CA LEU A 26 28.63 -12.49 -55.76
C LEU A 26 27.82 -13.51 -54.94
N LEU A 27 26.90 -14.21 -55.60
CA LEU A 27 26.13 -15.37 -55.13
C LEU A 27 26.02 -16.40 -56.28
N PRO A 28 25.96 -17.71 -56.01
CA PRO A 28 25.29 -18.68 -56.89
C PRO A 28 23.83 -18.94 -56.43
N PRO A 29 22.93 -19.39 -57.34
CA PRO A 29 21.49 -19.23 -57.15
C PRO A 29 20.73 -20.50 -56.72
N SER A 30 19.59 -20.33 -56.04
CA SER A 30 18.42 -21.21 -56.21
C SER A 30 17.11 -20.52 -55.78
N LEU A 31 16.16 -20.57 -56.71
CA LEU A 31 14.71 -20.31 -56.63
C LEU A 31 14.07 -20.57 -55.24
N ALA A 32 13.05 -19.85 -54.76
CA ALA A 32 11.82 -19.51 -55.47
C ALA A 32 10.92 -18.46 -54.76
N ALA A 33 9.98 -17.90 -55.52
CA ALA A 33 8.72 -17.24 -55.13
C ALA A 33 8.77 -15.99 -54.21
N ALA A 34 8.33 -14.87 -54.78
CA ALA A 34 8.04 -13.63 -54.04
C ALA A 34 6.53 -13.49 -53.82
N ASP A 35 6.15 -12.72 -52.80
CA ASP A 35 4.98 -11.84 -52.93
C ASP A 35 5.20 -10.53 -52.14
N SER A 36 4.53 -9.47 -52.58
CA SER A 36 5.01 -8.10 -52.40
C SER A 36 4.51 -7.37 -51.13
N THR A 37 5.43 -6.72 -50.41
CA THR A 37 5.09 -5.70 -49.40
C THR A 37 5.11 -4.30 -50.02
N SER A 38 3.94 -3.68 -50.18
CA SER A 38 3.82 -2.27 -50.52
C SER A 38 3.88 -1.40 -49.26
N VAL A 39 4.78 -0.42 -49.26
CA VAL A 39 4.79 0.66 -48.25
C VAL A 39 3.85 1.76 -48.74
N SER A 40 2.90 2.17 -47.91
CA SER A 40 2.00 3.29 -48.19
C SER A 40 1.92 4.23 -46.99
N SER A 41 2.03 5.52 -47.28
CA SER A 41 1.97 6.62 -46.33
C SER A 41 0.56 6.81 -45.76
N ASN A 42 0.43 6.82 -44.43
CA ASN A 42 -0.83 7.13 -43.75
C ASN A 42 -1.14 8.63 -43.81
N THR A 43 -1.93 9.04 -44.80
CA THR A 43 -2.65 10.33 -44.79
C THR A 43 -3.86 10.20 -43.86
N VAL A 44 -3.92 10.98 -42.79
CA VAL A 44 -5.07 10.97 -41.87
C VAL A 44 -6.28 11.62 -42.55
N VAL A 45 -7.33 10.82 -42.80
CA VAL A 45 -8.63 11.32 -43.26
C VAL A 45 -9.64 11.17 -42.12
N THR A 46 -10.12 12.30 -41.63
CA THR A 46 -11.14 12.37 -40.58
C THR A 46 -12.50 11.92 -41.14
N GLN A 47 -12.92 10.69 -40.86
CA GLN A 47 -14.30 10.27 -41.12
C GLN A 47 -15.18 10.49 -39.88
N VAL A 48 -16.08 11.46 -39.97
CA VAL A 48 -17.16 11.68 -39.02
C VAL A 48 -18.21 10.59 -39.24
N SER A 49 -18.30 9.63 -38.33
CA SER A 49 -19.44 8.70 -38.28
C SER A 49 -20.53 9.28 -37.37
N ALA A 50 -21.68 9.60 -37.93
CA ALA A 50 -22.84 10.03 -37.15
C ALA A 50 -23.44 8.80 -36.44
N GLN A 51 -23.30 8.72 -35.12
CA GLN A 51 -24.08 7.80 -34.30
C GLN A 51 -25.45 8.43 -33.98
N ALA A 52 -26.51 7.62 -34.06
CA ALA A 52 -27.83 8.01 -33.60
C ALA A 52 -27.84 8.15 -32.06
N PRO A 53 -28.68 9.05 -31.50
CA PRO A 53 -28.68 9.31 -30.07
C PRO A 53 -29.30 8.14 -29.30
N THR A 54 -28.46 7.34 -28.64
CA THR A 54 -28.89 6.41 -27.59
C THR A 54 -29.02 7.21 -26.30
N THR A 55 -30.21 7.21 -25.70
CA THR A 55 -30.51 8.03 -24.52
C THR A 55 -29.99 7.38 -23.24
N THR A 56 -28.81 7.80 -22.80
CA THR A 56 -28.23 7.43 -21.50
C THR A 56 -27.78 8.69 -20.77
N THR A 57 -28.20 8.87 -19.51
CA THR A 57 -27.66 9.93 -18.63
C THR A 57 -26.41 9.44 -17.89
N THR A 58 -25.37 9.14 -18.65
CA THR A 58 -24.00 9.38 -18.18
C THR A 58 -23.85 10.90 -18.05
N SER A 59 -23.38 11.40 -16.92
CA SER A 59 -23.11 12.83 -16.77
C SER A 59 -21.77 13.18 -17.44
N GLU A 60 -21.73 13.07 -18.77
CA GLU A 60 -20.55 13.47 -19.55
C GLU A 60 -20.13 14.90 -19.21
N ALA A 61 -18.83 15.16 -19.27
CA ALA A 61 -18.27 16.43 -18.88
C ALA A 61 -18.75 17.56 -19.82
N ASP A 62 -19.61 18.42 -19.31
CA ASP A 62 -20.26 19.47 -20.08
C ASP A 62 -19.37 20.70 -20.16
N ILE A 63 -18.67 20.86 -21.29
CA ILE A 63 -17.76 21.99 -21.54
C ILE A 63 -18.44 23.36 -21.38
N THR A 64 -19.77 23.46 -21.53
CA THR A 64 -20.51 24.72 -21.35
C THR A 64 -20.64 25.14 -19.88
N LYS A 65 -20.42 24.20 -18.94
CA LYS A 65 -20.43 24.45 -17.48
C LYS A 65 -19.05 24.82 -16.93
N VAL A 66 -17.99 24.78 -17.74
CA VAL A 66 -16.65 25.21 -17.35
C VAL A 66 -16.65 26.69 -17.01
N LYS A 67 -16.14 27.03 -15.82
CA LYS A 67 -15.93 28.41 -15.35
C LYS A 67 -14.47 28.71 -14.99
N PHE A 68 -13.67 27.66 -14.78
CA PHE A 68 -12.24 27.74 -14.56
C PHE A 68 -11.53 27.04 -15.74
N THR A 69 -10.78 27.78 -16.55
CA THR A 69 -10.23 27.26 -17.81
C THR A 69 -9.03 26.33 -17.58
N GLN A 70 -8.67 25.55 -18.61
CA GLN A 70 -7.47 24.71 -18.61
C GLN A 70 -6.19 25.53 -18.32
N GLU A 71 -6.07 26.73 -18.88
CA GLU A 71 -4.92 27.61 -18.67
C GLU A 71 -4.86 28.11 -17.22
N GLN A 72 -6.01 28.44 -16.63
CA GLN A 72 -6.13 28.82 -15.23
C GLN A 72 -5.79 27.65 -14.29
N ALA A 73 -6.18 26.42 -14.65
CA ALA A 73 -5.82 25.21 -13.92
C ALA A 73 -4.31 24.93 -13.95
N ILE A 74 -3.67 24.98 -15.12
CA ILE A 74 -2.22 24.84 -15.28
C ILE A 74 -1.47 25.96 -14.52
N ALA A 75 -1.96 27.20 -14.59
CA ALA A 75 -1.35 28.34 -13.90
C ALA A 75 -1.43 28.19 -12.37
N LYS A 76 -2.62 27.87 -11.81
CA LYS A 76 -2.82 27.67 -10.37
C LYS A 76 -1.95 26.52 -9.82
N LEU A 77 -1.81 25.42 -10.57
CA LEU A 77 -0.90 24.33 -10.19
C LEU A 77 0.57 24.79 -10.16
N ARG A 78 1.04 25.52 -11.17
CA ARG A 78 2.43 26.04 -11.20
C ARG A 78 2.72 27.15 -10.18
N GLU A 79 1.69 27.86 -9.73
CA GLU A 79 1.79 28.83 -8.64
C GLU A 79 1.92 28.12 -7.29
N LEU A 80 1.03 27.16 -7.01
CA LEU A 80 0.96 26.49 -5.71
C LEU A 80 1.99 25.36 -5.54
N PHE A 81 2.42 24.74 -6.64
CA PHE A 81 3.49 23.74 -6.65
C PHE A 81 4.67 24.25 -7.50
N PRO A 82 5.64 24.97 -6.91
CA PRO A 82 6.74 25.61 -7.65
C PRO A 82 7.60 24.64 -8.48
N SER A 83 7.66 23.37 -8.07
CA SER A 83 8.37 22.30 -8.75
C SER A 83 7.79 21.97 -10.14
N LEU A 84 6.50 22.29 -10.38
CA LEU A 84 5.85 22.14 -11.70
C LEU A 84 6.26 23.19 -12.74
N LYS A 85 7.09 24.18 -12.37
CA LYS A 85 7.64 25.17 -13.33
C LYS A 85 8.47 24.50 -14.43
N ASN A 86 9.18 23.42 -14.08
CA ASN A 86 10.01 22.64 -15.01
C ASN A 86 9.25 21.44 -15.63
N ALA A 87 7.96 21.28 -15.33
CA ALA A 87 7.13 20.20 -15.85
C ALA A 87 6.48 20.58 -17.19
N THR A 88 6.56 19.67 -18.16
CA THR A 88 5.81 19.75 -19.41
C THR A 88 4.41 19.18 -19.22
N VAL A 89 3.41 19.86 -19.78
CA VAL A 89 2.04 19.31 -19.85
C VAL A 89 1.96 18.44 -21.10
N ASN A 90 1.71 17.15 -20.93
CA ASN A 90 1.60 16.19 -22.03
C ASN A 90 0.20 16.17 -22.62
N ASN A 91 -0.81 16.25 -21.76
CA ASN A 91 -2.21 16.06 -22.11
C ASN A 91 -3.10 16.74 -21.04
N VAL A 92 -4.24 17.28 -21.45
CA VAL A 92 -5.28 17.77 -20.55
C VAL A 92 -6.62 17.29 -21.06
N GLN A 93 -7.45 16.75 -20.18
CA GLN A 93 -8.78 16.23 -20.49
C GLN A 93 -9.79 16.79 -19.50
N LEU A 94 -10.99 17.08 -19.99
CA LEU A 94 -12.15 17.37 -19.16
C LEU A 94 -12.90 16.05 -18.91
N GLY A 95 -13.26 15.79 -17.66
CA GLY A 95 -13.78 14.50 -17.20
C GLY A 95 -12.71 13.67 -16.48
N SER A 96 -13.15 12.80 -15.58
CA SER A 96 -12.30 11.80 -14.95
C SER A 96 -12.82 10.41 -15.32
N ASN A 97 -12.22 9.86 -16.38
CA ASN A 97 -12.49 8.51 -16.89
C ASN A 97 -11.40 7.50 -16.46
N GLN A 98 -10.54 7.90 -15.51
CA GLN A 98 -9.40 7.10 -15.02
C GLN A 98 -9.76 6.22 -13.81
N SER A 99 -10.96 6.37 -13.27
CA SER A 99 -11.52 5.54 -12.19
C SER A 99 -12.84 4.91 -12.63
N TYR A 100 -13.15 3.71 -12.09
CA TYR A 100 -14.39 2.99 -12.41
C TYR A 100 -15.15 2.59 -11.13
N PRO A 101 -16.46 2.90 -11.02
CA PRO A 101 -17.24 3.71 -11.95
C PRO A 101 -16.74 5.15 -11.99
N ALA A 102 -17.04 5.85 -13.09
CA ALA A 102 -16.66 7.25 -13.24
C ALA A 102 -17.27 8.08 -12.10
N PRO A 103 -16.51 9.00 -11.46
CA PRO A 103 -16.99 9.79 -10.33
C PRO A 103 -18.18 10.67 -10.75
N ALA A 104 -19.09 10.92 -9.81
CA ALA A 104 -20.29 11.74 -10.05
C ALA A 104 -19.94 13.19 -10.47
N ASN A 105 -18.80 13.71 -10.02
CA ASN A 105 -18.25 14.95 -10.53
C ASN A 105 -17.39 14.68 -11.77
N GLN A 106 -17.93 14.99 -12.95
CA GLN A 106 -17.21 14.95 -14.23
C GLN A 106 -16.69 16.32 -14.68
N MET A 107 -16.95 17.39 -13.92
CA MET A 107 -16.40 18.72 -14.21
C MET A 107 -15.00 18.85 -13.62
N ILE A 108 -14.08 18.00 -14.08
CA ILE A 108 -12.70 17.89 -13.60
C ILE A 108 -11.74 18.05 -14.77
N TRP A 109 -10.75 18.94 -14.63
CA TRP A 109 -9.57 18.99 -15.47
C TRP A 109 -8.55 17.98 -14.99
N ASN A 110 -8.36 16.87 -15.71
CA ASN A 110 -7.27 15.93 -15.51
C ASN A 110 -6.07 16.37 -16.36
N ILE A 111 -4.99 16.79 -15.71
CA ILE A 111 -3.78 17.32 -16.32
C ILE A 111 -2.66 16.30 -16.14
N GLN A 112 -2.09 15.82 -17.24
CA GLN A 112 -0.97 14.88 -17.26
C GLN A 112 0.33 15.64 -17.42
N TRP A 113 1.19 15.55 -16.41
CA TRP A 113 2.51 16.15 -16.37
C TRP A 113 3.58 15.12 -16.74
N GLN A 114 4.62 15.60 -17.40
CA GLN A 114 5.89 14.89 -17.51
C GLN A 114 7.02 15.79 -17.02
N MET A 115 7.97 15.18 -16.33
CA MET A 115 9.21 15.80 -15.90
C MET A 115 10.38 14.96 -16.38
N GLN A 116 11.47 15.61 -16.73
CA GLN A 116 12.67 14.94 -17.24
C GLN A 116 13.88 15.38 -16.43
N GLU A 117 14.64 14.39 -15.95
CA GLU A 117 15.84 14.59 -15.14
C GLU A 117 16.96 13.71 -15.72
N GLY A 118 17.84 14.35 -16.48
CA GLY A 118 18.81 13.65 -17.33
C GLY A 118 18.11 12.69 -18.32
N ASN A 119 18.41 11.40 -18.18
CA ASN A 119 17.86 10.33 -19.02
C ASN A 119 16.58 9.70 -18.45
N MET A 120 16.11 10.12 -17.28
CA MET A 120 14.91 9.57 -16.63
C MET A 120 13.73 10.52 -16.80
N GLY A 121 12.54 9.95 -17.00
CA GLY A 121 11.29 10.69 -17.18
C GLY A 121 10.22 10.20 -16.23
N TYR A 122 9.50 11.12 -15.58
CA TYR A 122 8.46 10.84 -14.60
C TYR A 122 7.14 11.42 -15.07
N GLY A 123 6.10 10.58 -15.12
CA GLY A 123 4.73 10.99 -15.43
C GLY A 123 3.86 10.95 -14.17
N PHE A 124 3.04 11.98 -13.97
CA PHE A 124 2.02 12.02 -12.91
C PHE A 124 0.86 12.93 -13.34
N SER A 125 -0.26 12.84 -12.63
CA SER A 125 -1.46 13.62 -12.92
C SER A 125 -1.78 14.64 -11.83
N SER A 126 -2.62 15.60 -12.18
CA SER A 126 -3.30 16.49 -11.25
C SER A 126 -4.74 16.70 -11.69
N GLU A 127 -5.63 16.90 -10.73
CA GLU A 127 -7.06 17.13 -10.96
C GLU A 127 -7.50 18.45 -10.33
N ILE A 128 -8.23 19.26 -11.10
CA ILE A 128 -8.85 20.51 -10.66
C ILE A 128 -10.34 20.52 -11.02
N ASP A 129 -11.19 21.01 -10.11
CA ASP A 129 -12.60 21.28 -10.38
C ASP A 129 -12.76 22.41 -11.40
N ALA A 130 -13.39 22.12 -12.54
CA ALA A 130 -13.55 23.04 -13.66
C ALA A 130 -14.65 24.12 -13.44
N ILE A 131 -15.39 24.07 -12.33
CA ILE A 131 -16.44 25.05 -11.97
C ILE A 131 -15.92 26.08 -10.97
N ASN A 132 -15.19 25.65 -9.93
CA ASN A 132 -14.72 26.53 -8.85
C ASN A 132 -13.19 26.71 -8.82
N GLY A 133 -12.44 25.88 -9.55
CA GLY A 133 -10.98 25.95 -9.62
C GLY A 133 -10.26 25.33 -8.41
N ASP A 134 -10.96 24.63 -7.52
CA ASP A 134 -10.35 23.90 -6.41
C ASP A 134 -9.46 22.77 -6.93
N ILE A 135 -8.31 22.60 -6.29
CA ILE A 135 -7.50 21.40 -6.48
C ILE A 135 -8.22 20.21 -5.85
N ILE A 136 -8.31 19.12 -6.60
CA ILE A 136 -8.88 17.83 -6.17
C ILE A 136 -7.74 16.88 -5.81
N SER A 137 -6.75 16.74 -6.68
CA SER A 137 -5.60 15.86 -6.44
C SER A 137 -4.33 16.37 -7.11
N THR A 138 -3.18 16.23 -6.45
CA THR A 138 -1.85 16.39 -7.01
C THR A 138 -0.89 15.56 -6.16
N TYR A 139 -0.18 14.61 -6.76
CA TYR A 139 0.87 13.84 -6.11
C TYR A 139 2.11 13.87 -7.00
N ILE A 140 3.15 14.60 -6.56
CA ILE A 140 4.32 14.83 -7.40
C ILE A 140 5.30 13.68 -7.23
N SER A 141 5.19 12.69 -8.13
CA SER A 141 5.97 11.46 -8.10
C SER A 141 7.38 11.63 -8.66
N TYR A 142 8.25 12.34 -7.93
CA TYR A 142 9.70 12.27 -8.14
C TYR A 142 10.28 10.94 -7.61
N PRO A 143 11.47 10.52 -8.08
CA PRO A 143 12.28 9.59 -7.31
C PRO A 143 12.48 10.15 -5.90
N ARG A 144 12.34 9.28 -4.91
CA ARG A 144 12.77 9.60 -3.54
C ARG A 144 14.28 9.85 -3.44
N GLU A 145 15.02 9.48 -4.49
CA GLU A 145 16.48 9.54 -4.63
C GLU A 145 17.06 10.95 -4.88
N ASN A 146 16.23 11.98 -5.08
CA ASN A 146 16.66 13.37 -5.34
C ASN A 146 16.03 14.42 -4.39
N ASN A 147 15.46 14.01 -3.25
CA ASN A 147 14.80 14.95 -2.32
C ASN A 147 15.75 15.42 -1.20
N GLU A 148 16.12 16.71 -1.24
CA GLU A 148 17.04 17.38 -0.31
C GLU A 148 16.38 17.85 1.02
N SER A 149 15.23 17.31 1.40
CA SER A 149 14.57 17.58 2.68
C SER A 149 15.24 16.85 3.84
N TYR A 150 16.54 17.08 4.02
CA TYR A 150 17.38 16.37 4.98
C TYR A 150 16.95 16.59 6.44
N TYR A 151 17.27 15.62 7.29
CA TYR A 151 17.25 15.79 8.73
C TYR A 151 18.54 16.50 9.21
N PRO A 152 18.49 17.44 10.18
CA PRO A 152 17.29 18.01 10.78
C PRO A 152 16.55 18.95 9.81
N PRO A 153 15.20 18.92 9.81
CA PRO A 153 14.39 19.70 8.88
C PRO A 153 14.50 21.21 9.15
N LYS A 154 14.34 22.03 8.10
CA LYS A 154 14.38 23.50 8.19
C LYS A 154 13.16 24.06 8.92
N ILE A 155 12.04 23.34 8.90
CA ILE A 155 10.80 23.68 9.60
C ILE A 155 10.44 22.62 10.63
N SER A 156 9.79 23.04 11.70
CA SER A 156 9.15 22.15 12.67
C SER A 156 7.81 21.63 12.18
N GLN A 157 7.33 20.54 12.77
CA GLN A 157 5.98 20.01 12.56
C GLN A 157 4.88 21.06 12.81
N ALA A 158 5.04 21.96 13.78
CA ALA A 158 4.07 23.03 14.03
C ALA A 158 4.04 24.05 12.87
N GLN A 159 5.19 24.39 12.30
CA GLN A 159 5.27 25.27 11.12
C GLN A 159 4.72 24.59 9.87
N ALA A 160 5.00 23.29 9.67
CA ALA A 160 4.45 22.50 8.57
C ALA A 160 2.91 22.43 8.62
N LEU A 161 2.31 22.34 9.82
CA LEU A 161 0.86 22.38 10.00
C LEU A 161 0.24 23.73 9.58
N GLU A 162 0.90 24.85 9.93
CA GLU A 162 0.42 26.18 9.52
C GLU A 162 0.60 26.42 8.01
N ILE A 163 1.69 25.93 7.41
CA ILE A 163 1.86 25.89 5.95
C ILE A 163 0.73 25.08 5.31
N ALA A 164 0.41 23.90 5.85
CA ALA A 164 -0.65 23.05 5.34
C ALA A 164 -2.03 23.75 5.37
N LYS A 165 -2.42 24.35 6.50
CA LYS A 165 -3.67 25.13 6.63
C LYS A 165 -3.72 26.30 5.64
N ALA A 166 -2.62 27.06 5.51
CA ALA A 166 -2.52 28.17 4.58
C ALA A 166 -2.58 27.73 3.11
N PHE A 167 -2.05 26.54 2.80
CA PHE A 167 -2.15 25.93 1.48
C PHE A 167 -3.58 25.54 1.13
N VAL A 168 -4.30 24.87 2.05
CA VAL A 168 -5.70 24.47 1.85
C VAL A 168 -6.56 25.67 1.44
N ALA A 169 -6.44 26.80 2.13
CA ALA A 169 -7.22 28.01 1.85
C ALA A 169 -6.99 28.59 0.43
N LYS A 170 -5.84 28.32 -0.20
CA LYS A 170 -5.53 28.71 -1.59
C LYS A 170 -5.90 27.61 -2.59
N ALA A 171 -5.63 26.36 -2.25
CA ALA A 171 -5.85 25.20 -3.09
C ALA A 171 -7.34 24.92 -3.28
N ALA A 172 -8.12 24.93 -2.20
CA ALA A 172 -9.54 24.59 -2.16
C ALA A 172 -10.38 25.67 -1.46
N SER A 173 -10.71 26.76 -2.17
CA SER A 173 -11.41 27.92 -1.60
C SER A 173 -12.88 27.65 -1.26
N SER A 174 -13.45 26.54 -1.75
CA SER A 174 -14.77 26.07 -1.30
C SER A 174 -14.78 25.54 0.14
N VAL A 175 -13.61 25.24 0.72
CA VAL A 175 -13.47 24.75 2.09
C VAL A 175 -13.03 25.88 3.01
N LYS A 176 -13.90 26.26 3.95
CA LYS A 176 -13.58 27.30 4.94
C LYS A 176 -12.60 26.76 5.97
N SER A 177 -11.67 27.59 6.43
CA SER A 177 -10.75 27.22 7.50
C SER A 177 -11.44 26.88 8.83
N SER A 178 -12.65 27.40 9.08
CA SER A 178 -13.50 27.02 10.22
C SER A 178 -14.00 25.58 10.15
N ASP A 179 -14.03 25.01 8.96
CA ASP A 179 -14.61 23.71 8.67
C ASP A 179 -13.51 22.63 8.57
N LEU A 180 -12.25 22.98 8.83
CA LEU A 180 -11.11 22.06 8.87
C LEU A 180 -10.85 21.58 10.30
N GLN A 181 -11.02 20.28 10.52
CA GLN A 181 -10.62 19.62 11.76
C GLN A 181 -9.43 18.70 11.48
N LEU A 182 -8.27 18.99 12.08
CA LEU A 182 -7.14 18.06 12.04
C LEU A 182 -7.53 16.75 12.74
N ASN A 183 -7.31 15.62 12.09
CA ASN A 183 -7.43 14.31 12.72
C ASN A 183 -6.17 14.07 13.55
N GLU A 184 -6.30 13.91 14.87
CA GLU A 184 -5.15 13.77 15.78
C GLU A 184 -4.60 12.33 15.85
N ASN A 185 -5.27 11.34 15.25
CA ASN A 185 -4.76 9.97 15.21
C ASN A 185 -3.46 9.92 14.38
N VAL A 186 -2.37 9.53 15.05
CA VAL A 186 -1.00 9.52 14.50
C VAL A 186 -0.87 8.63 13.27
N GLY A 187 -1.64 7.55 13.17
CA GLY A 187 -1.65 6.65 12.01
C GLY A 187 -2.13 7.29 10.70
N TYR A 188 -2.88 8.40 10.78
CA TYR A 188 -3.29 9.20 9.61
C TYR A 188 -2.31 10.33 9.28
N ASN A 189 -1.44 10.72 10.22
CA ASN A 189 -0.45 11.78 10.04
C ASN A 189 0.93 11.13 9.85
N TYR A 190 1.23 10.70 8.63
CA TYR A 190 2.50 10.04 8.33
C TYR A 190 3.68 10.99 8.50
N PHE A 191 4.64 10.61 9.36
CA PHE A 191 5.92 11.28 9.48
C PHE A 191 7.02 10.38 8.92
N SER A 192 7.78 10.89 7.96
CA SER A 192 8.99 10.19 7.49
C SER A 192 10.08 10.33 8.55
N SER A 193 10.25 9.29 9.37
CA SER A 193 11.23 9.21 10.46
C SER A 193 12.55 8.56 10.04
N ALA A 194 13.01 8.81 8.82
CA ALA A 194 14.36 8.47 8.40
C ALA A 194 15.35 9.58 8.78
N LEU A 195 16.58 9.23 9.13
CA LEU A 195 17.68 10.19 9.33
C LEU A 195 18.34 10.61 8.00
N PHE A 196 18.29 9.75 6.98
CA PHE A 196 18.86 9.99 5.64
C PHE A 196 17.82 10.08 4.50
N GLY A 197 16.55 9.84 4.82
CA GLY A 197 15.44 10.05 3.88
C GLY A 197 14.90 11.48 3.94
N PRO A 198 14.06 11.89 2.98
CA PRO A 198 13.37 13.16 3.08
C PRO A 198 12.44 13.17 4.30
N VAL A 199 12.60 14.17 5.16
CA VAL A 199 11.65 14.47 6.22
C VAL A 199 10.36 14.97 5.57
N GLN A 200 9.23 14.41 6.01
CA GLN A 200 7.91 14.73 5.48
C GLN A 200 6.89 14.72 6.63
N TYR A 201 5.94 15.65 6.55
CA TYR A 201 4.85 15.85 7.47
C TYR A 201 3.52 15.69 6.72
N GLY A 202 2.88 14.53 6.89
CA GLY A 202 1.52 14.28 6.42
C GLY A 202 0.49 14.81 7.42
N TYR A 203 -0.55 15.46 6.92
CA TYR A 203 -1.71 15.89 7.70
C TYR A 203 -3.01 15.41 7.07
N PHE A 204 -3.87 14.83 7.90
CA PHE A 204 -5.23 14.45 7.54
C PHE A 204 -6.23 15.42 8.19
N PHE A 205 -7.04 16.11 7.39
CA PHE A 205 -8.12 16.96 7.87
C PHE A 205 -9.47 16.33 7.54
N ASN A 206 -10.34 16.18 8.55
CA ASN A 206 -11.77 15.98 8.34
C ASN A 206 -12.40 17.32 7.91
N ILE A 207 -13.34 17.30 6.97
CA ILE A 207 -14.15 18.47 6.63
C ILE A 207 -15.46 18.41 7.42
N MET A 208 -15.72 19.46 8.18
CA MET A 208 -16.97 19.68 8.90
C MET A 208 -18.06 20.13 7.92
N LYS A 209 -19.26 19.57 8.03
CA LYS A 209 -20.47 19.98 7.31
C LYS A 209 -21.54 20.29 8.33
N ASN A 210 -22.22 21.43 8.21
CA ASN A 210 -23.26 21.86 9.15
C ASN A 210 -22.82 21.79 10.64
N GLY A 211 -21.53 21.96 10.94
CA GLY A 211 -20.96 21.86 12.29
C GLY A 211 -20.61 20.44 12.78
N LEU A 212 -20.77 19.40 11.96
CA LEU A 212 -20.45 18.00 12.30
C LEU A 212 -19.36 17.42 11.37
N PRO A 213 -18.50 16.50 11.84
CA PRO A 213 -17.50 15.87 10.98
C PRO A 213 -18.16 14.96 9.93
N SER A 214 -17.58 14.92 8.73
CA SER A 214 -17.94 13.97 7.68
C SER A 214 -16.92 12.85 7.56
N GLY A 215 -17.38 11.60 7.56
CA GLY A 215 -16.56 10.44 7.19
C GLY A 215 -16.30 10.31 5.68
N SER A 216 -16.93 11.14 4.84
CA SER A 216 -16.80 11.11 3.37
C SER A 216 -15.85 12.20 2.84
N ASP A 217 -15.80 13.35 3.53
CA ASP A 217 -15.07 14.53 3.08
C ASP A 217 -13.81 14.76 3.92
N SER A 218 -12.65 14.60 3.29
CA SER A 218 -11.34 14.82 3.91
C SER A 218 -10.38 15.56 2.98
N ILE A 219 -9.30 16.09 3.57
CA ILE A 219 -8.11 16.55 2.86
C ILE A 219 -6.90 15.81 3.40
N ASN A 220 -6.06 15.31 2.49
CA ASN A 220 -4.73 14.81 2.79
C ASN A 220 -3.72 15.80 2.19
N ILE A 221 -2.70 16.17 2.95
CA ILE A 221 -1.64 17.06 2.48
C ILE A 221 -0.31 16.63 3.06
N ALA A 222 0.75 16.61 2.26
CA ALA A 222 2.11 16.36 2.73
C ALA A 222 3.01 17.56 2.44
N VAL A 223 3.70 18.01 3.49
CA VAL A 223 4.68 19.10 3.47
C VAL A 223 6.06 18.48 3.75
N ASP A 224 7.08 18.84 2.99
CA ASP A 224 8.43 18.32 3.23
C ASP A 224 9.19 19.11 4.32
N GLY A 225 10.41 18.65 4.66
CA GLY A 225 11.28 19.29 5.64
C GLY A 225 11.79 20.68 5.25
N ASN A 226 11.60 21.12 3.99
CA ASN A 226 11.90 22.47 3.52
C ASN A 226 10.68 23.40 3.63
N GLY A 227 9.47 22.84 3.66
CA GLY A 227 8.20 23.57 3.69
C GLY A 227 7.46 23.61 2.37
N ASP A 228 7.90 22.85 1.37
CA ASP A 228 7.19 22.70 0.10
C ASP A 228 6.09 21.64 0.22
N VAL A 229 4.92 21.94 -0.37
CA VAL A 229 3.81 20.98 -0.43
C VAL A 229 4.05 20.05 -1.61
N ILE A 230 4.16 18.74 -1.34
CA ILE A 230 4.51 17.71 -2.33
C ILE A 230 3.33 16.81 -2.70
N GLN A 231 2.28 16.82 -1.89
CA GLN A 231 1.03 16.10 -2.11
C GLN A 231 -0.15 16.91 -1.57
N PHE A 232 -1.25 16.90 -2.33
CA PHE A 232 -2.56 17.36 -1.89
C PHE A 232 -3.65 16.45 -2.48
N SER A 233 -4.64 16.06 -1.68
CA SER A 233 -5.90 15.52 -2.19
C SER A 233 -7.09 15.95 -1.33
N LYS A 234 -8.25 16.13 -1.97
CA LYS A 234 -9.54 16.47 -1.36
C LYS A 234 -10.63 15.57 -1.93
N SER A 235 -11.59 15.13 -1.10
CA SER A 235 -12.81 14.48 -1.59
C SER A 235 -13.55 15.36 -2.61
N SER A 236 -13.93 14.77 -3.76
CA SER A 236 -14.51 15.49 -4.91
C SER A 236 -15.94 15.09 -5.28
N GLN A 237 -16.55 14.17 -4.54
CA GLN A 237 -17.83 13.55 -4.91
C GLN A 237 -19.05 14.49 -4.86
N GLY A 238 -18.96 15.63 -4.16
CA GLY A 238 -20.02 16.64 -4.12
C GLY A 238 -21.34 16.16 -3.49
N LEU A 239 -21.26 15.26 -2.51
CA LEU A 239 -22.43 14.60 -1.92
C LEU A 239 -23.38 15.59 -1.22
N GLU A 240 -24.68 15.30 -1.28
CA GLU A 240 -25.71 16.03 -0.52
C GLU A 240 -25.74 15.59 0.94
N TYR A 241 -25.82 16.56 1.86
CA TYR A 241 -25.83 16.32 3.30
C TYR A 241 -27.23 16.55 3.90
N PRO A 242 -27.78 15.59 4.66
CA PRO A 242 -29.04 15.79 5.38
C PRO A 242 -28.89 16.79 6.54
N SER A 243 -30.01 17.23 7.13
CA SER A 243 -30.01 18.08 8.32
C SER A 243 -29.12 17.49 9.43
N ALA A 244 -28.40 18.35 10.15
CA ALA A 244 -27.56 17.99 11.30
C ALA A 244 -28.36 17.69 12.58
N GLN A 245 -29.69 17.76 12.54
CA GLN A 245 -30.57 17.58 13.70
C GLN A 245 -30.95 16.10 13.88
N PRO A 246 -30.46 15.42 14.93
CA PRO A 246 -30.87 14.05 15.24
C PRO A 246 -32.29 14.03 15.83
N LYS A 247 -32.98 12.89 15.72
CA LYS A 247 -34.30 12.65 16.36
C LYS A 247 -34.21 11.88 17.67
N ILE A 248 -33.12 11.14 17.88
CA ILE A 248 -32.77 10.55 19.18
C ILE A 248 -31.63 11.35 19.82
N THR A 249 -31.45 11.22 21.13
CA THR A 249 -30.33 11.86 21.85
C THR A 249 -29.07 10.99 21.83
N LEU A 250 -27.92 11.59 22.17
CA LEU A 250 -26.65 10.87 22.31
C LEU A 250 -26.73 9.80 23.40
N GLU A 251 -27.41 10.08 24.51
CA GLU A 251 -27.60 9.16 25.63
C GLU A 251 -28.45 7.96 25.23
N GLN A 252 -29.49 8.17 24.41
CA GLN A 252 -30.30 7.10 23.84
C GLN A 252 -29.48 6.23 22.89
N ALA A 253 -28.68 6.83 22.00
CA ALA A 253 -27.80 6.10 21.09
C ALA A 253 -26.72 5.31 21.84
N GLN A 254 -26.06 5.91 22.83
CA GLN A 254 -25.03 5.25 23.65
C GLN A 254 -25.62 4.08 24.44
N LYS A 255 -26.81 4.24 25.03
CA LYS A 255 -27.50 3.16 25.72
C LYS A 255 -27.86 2.03 24.75
N GLN A 256 -28.48 2.34 23.62
CA GLN A 256 -28.84 1.35 22.61
C GLN A 256 -27.61 0.61 22.08
N PHE A 257 -26.50 1.30 21.87
CA PHE A 257 -25.24 0.68 21.49
C PHE A 257 -24.77 -0.30 22.58
N ALA A 258 -24.72 0.11 23.84
CA ALA A 258 -24.25 -0.73 24.96
C ALA A 258 -25.17 -1.92 25.26
N ASP A 259 -26.49 -1.78 25.05
CA ASP A 259 -27.49 -2.84 25.19
C ASP A 259 -27.42 -3.86 24.03
N GLN A 260 -26.84 -3.48 22.89
CA GLN A 260 -26.72 -4.30 21.67
C GLN A 260 -25.27 -4.65 21.30
N LEU A 261 -24.29 -4.30 22.13
CA LEU A 261 -22.89 -4.70 21.94
C LEU A 261 -22.78 -6.20 22.22
N ASP A 262 -22.10 -6.94 21.34
CA ASP A 262 -21.84 -8.35 21.58
C ASP A 262 -20.39 -8.72 21.25
N VAL A 263 -19.87 -9.73 21.95
CA VAL A 263 -18.51 -10.26 21.77
C VAL A 263 -18.54 -11.76 21.46
N GLY A 264 -17.69 -12.18 20.53
CA GLY A 264 -17.47 -13.58 20.19
C GLY A 264 -16.07 -14.04 20.62
N LEU A 265 -15.93 -15.33 20.86
CA LEU A 265 -14.66 -16.00 21.12
C LEU A 265 -14.10 -16.50 19.78
N PHE A 266 -12.87 -16.12 19.45
CA PHE A 266 -12.22 -16.47 18.20
C PHE A 266 -10.77 -16.90 18.41
N TYR A 267 -10.27 -17.73 17.49
CA TYR A 267 -8.82 -17.79 17.24
C TYR A 267 -8.42 -16.59 16.38
N ILE A 268 -7.56 -15.73 16.90
CA ILE A 268 -7.18 -14.45 16.29
C ILE A 268 -5.70 -14.52 15.90
N PRO A 269 -5.36 -14.33 14.61
CA PRO A 269 -3.96 -14.27 14.18
C PRO A 269 -3.38 -12.91 14.56
N ILE A 270 -2.20 -12.92 15.19
CA ILE A 270 -1.42 -11.72 15.49
C ILE A 270 -0.44 -11.51 14.33
N TYR A 271 -0.49 -10.33 13.72
CA TYR A 271 0.27 -10.00 12.53
C TYR A 271 1.55 -9.23 12.86
N LYS A 272 2.67 -9.72 12.32
CA LYS A 272 3.96 -9.02 12.33
C LYS A 272 4.46 -8.85 10.90
N ASN A 273 4.85 -7.63 10.52
CA ASN A 273 5.25 -7.27 9.15
C ASN A 273 4.20 -7.72 8.08
N GLY A 274 2.91 -7.63 8.42
CA GLY A 274 1.79 -8.03 7.55
C GLY A 274 1.55 -9.55 7.42
N LYS A 275 2.29 -10.41 8.13
CA LYS A 275 2.13 -11.87 8.10
C LYS A 275 1.67 -12.39 9.46
N PRO A 276 0.79 -13.42 9.54
CA PRO A 276 0.49 -14.11 10.79
C PRO A 276 1.79 -14.62 11.42
N ASN A 277 2.04 -14.26 12.67
CA ASN A 277 3.24 -14.65 13.42
C ASN A 277 2.92 -15.72 14.45
N ASN A 278 1.87 -15.47 15.23
CA ASN A 278 1.37 -16.34 16.29
C ASN A 278 -0.15 -16.17 16.41
N TRP A 279 -0.76 -17.02 17.22
CA TRP A 279 -2.20 -17.03 17.48
C TRP A 279 -2.50 -16.71 18.93
N ILE A 280 -3.69 -16.16 19.18
CA ILE A 280 -4.30 -16.12 20.51
C ILE A 280 -5.73 -16.61 20.45
N LEU A 281 -6.23 -17.14 21.58
CA LEU A 281 -7.66 -17.29 21.82
C LEU A 281 -8.14 -15.98 22.46
N GLY A 282 -9.04 -15.26 21.79
CA GLY A 282 -9.42 -13.92 22.21
C GLY A 282 -10.91 -13.62 22.06
N TRP A 283 -11.41 -12.77 22.95
CA TRP A 283 -12.69 -12.11 22.79
C TRP A 283 -12.51 -10.88 21.90
N ARG A 284 -13.39 -10.72 20.91
CA ARG A 284 -13.53 -9.49 20.13
C ARG A 284 -15.01 -9.15 19.88
N PRO A 285 -15.36 -7.90 19.57
CA PRO A 285 -16.73 -7.55 19.18
C PRO A 285 -17.16 -8.32 17.93
N VAL A 286 -18.46 -8.60 17.84
CA VAL A 286 -19.11 -9.10 16.63
C VAL A 286 -19.39 -7.92 15.71
N ASP A 287 -18.97 -7.98 14.45
CA ASP A 287 -18.92 -6.84 13.52
C ASP A 287 -20.26 -6.07 13.41
N GLN A 288 -21.39 -6.80 13.36
CA GLN A 288 -22.74 -6.21 13.29
C GLN A 288 -23.13 -5.40 14.55
N SER A 289 -22.54 -5.72 15.71
CA SER A 289 -22.75 -4.97 16.96
C SER A 289 -21.98 -3.64 17.00
N LEU A 290 -21.09 -3.39 16.03
CA LEU A 290 -20.38 -2.12 15.86
C LEU A 290 -21.06 -1.19 14.83
N TYR A 291 -22.03 -1.68 14.05
CA TYR A 291 -22.71 -0.90 13.01
C TYR A 291 -23.33 0.41 13.55
N PRO A 292 -23.18 1.53 12.84
CA PRO A 292 -23.65 2.84 13.30
C PRO A 292 -25.18 2.88 13.45
N ILE A 293 -25.67 3.73 14.35
CA ILE A 293 -27.10 3.95 14.59
C ILE A 293 -27.56 5.16 13.77
N ASP A 294 -28.56 5.00 12.90
CA ASP A 294 -29.18 6.11 12.16
C ASP A 294 -29.83 7.08 13.15
N ALA A 295 -29.37 8.34 13.12
CA ALA A 295 -29.75 9.34 14.11
C ALA A 295 -31.19 9.84 13.97
N LEU A 296 -31.90 9.45 12.90
CA LEU A 296 -33.30 9.79 12.64
C LEU A 296 -34.26 8.65 13.02
N THR A 297 -33.83 7.39 12.90
CA THR A 297 -34.69 6.22 13.20
C THR A 297 -34.38 5.56 14.54
N GLY A 298 -33.18 5.74 15.09
CA GLY A 298 -32.72 4.99 16.25
C GLY A 298 -32.59 3.49 15.98
N LYS A 299 -32.19 3.12 14.76
CA LYS A 299 -31.90 1.74 14.36
C LYS A 299 -30.50 1.65 13.79
N ARG A 300 -29.83 0.52 13.95
CA ARG A 300 -28.54 0.29 13.28
C ARG A 300 -28.73 0.27 11.78
N ILE A 301 -27.71 0.72 11.05
CA ILE A 301 -27.67 0.62 9.60
C ILE A 301 -26.39 -0.06 9.12
N ASP A 302 -26.50 -0.83 8.05
CA ASP A 302 -25.36 -1.43 7.36
C ASP A 302 -24.65 -0.41 6.44
N TYR A 303 -23.61 -0.87 5.73
CA TYR A 303 -22.84 -0.06 4.79
C TYR A 303 -23.61 0.33 3.51
N GLU A 304 -24.77 -0.28 3.23
CA GLU A 304 -25.73 0.18 2.19
C GLU A 304 -26.72 1.23 2.74
N GLY A 305 -26.73 1.47 4.06
CA GLY A 305 -27.63 2.39 4.74
C GLY A 305 -29.01 1.82 5.03
N LYS A 306 -29.17 0.49 4.98
CA LYS A 306 -30.41 -0.24 5.30
C LYS A 306 -30.47 -0.55 6.78
N GLU A 307 -31.68 -0.61 7.32
CA GLU A 307 -31.90 -1.02 8.70
C GLU A 307 -31.34 -2.43 8.94
N SER A 308 -30.38 -2.53 9.86
CA SER A 308 -29.81 -3.78 10.33
C SER A 308 -30.36 -4.09 11.72
N VAL A 309 -30.93 -5.28 11.88
CA VAL A 309 -31.23 -5.82 13.22
C VAL A 309 -30.01 -6.61 13.65
N SER A 310 -29.47 -6.32 14.83
CA SER A 310 -28.41 -7.13 15.44
C SER A 310 -28.97 -8.47 15.93
N THR A 311 -29.27 -9.36 14.98
CA THR A 311 -29.62 -10.75 15.26
C THR A 311 -28.34 -11.54 15.59
N PRO A 312 -28.34 -12.41 16.61
CA PRO A 312 -27.19 -13.26 16.91
C PRO A 312 -26.77 -14.07 15.67
N VAL A 313 -25.49 -14.02 15.33
CA VAL A 313 -24.92 -14.79 14.22
C VAL A 313 -25.01 -16.27 14.55
N VAL A 314 -25.66 -17.05 13.69
CA VAL A 314 -25.76 -18.51 13.84
C VAL A 314 -24.73 -19.18 12.93
N TYR A 315 -24.01 -20.17 13.47
CA TYR A 315 -23.02 -20.95 12.74
C TYR A 315 -23.53 -22.39 12.55
N SER A 316 -24.12 -22.63 11.38
CA SER A 316 -24.76 -23.91 11.02
C SER A 316 -23.75 -24.89 10.42
N ASP A 317 -23.88 -26.17 10.74
CA ASP A 317 -23.01 -27.24 10.21
C ASP A 317 -23.21 -27.45 8.70
N ILE A 318 -22.13 -27.77 8.01
CA ILE A 318 -22.15 -28.10 6.58
C ILE A 318 -22.31 -29.61 6.41
N ALA A 319 -23.43 -30.04 5.86
CA ALA A 319 -23.62 -31.43 5.46
C ALA A 319 -22.61 -31.83 4.36
N LYS A 320 -21.98 -32.98 4.52
CA LYS A 320 -21.06 -33.56 3.54
C LYS A 320 -21.83 -34.00 2.29
N SER A 321 -21.50 -33.45 1.12
CA SER A 321 -22.12 -33.85 -0.15
C SER A 321 -21.46 -35.09 -0.77
N LYS A 322 -22.04 -35.61 -1.86
CA LYS A 322 -21.48 -36.72 -2.64
C LYS A 322 -20.16 -36.31 -3.33
N ASP A 323 -20.19 -35.15 -3.99
CA ASP A 323 -18.99 -34.50 -4.51
C ASP A 323 -18.30 -33.76 -3.36
N VAL A 324 -17.02 -34.06 -3.15
CA VAL A 324 -16.14 -33.40 -2.18
C VAL A 324 -14.80 -33.12 -2.84
N PHE A 325 -14.12 -32.06 -2.41
CA PHE A 325 -12.77 -31.76 -2.87
C PHE A 325 -11.83 -32.92 -2.57
N GLN A 326 -11.00 -33.28 -3.56
CA GLN A 326 -9.98 -34.31 -3.44
C GLN A 326 -8.66 -33.69 -3.92
N ALA A 327 -7.74 -33.46 -2.97
CA ALA A 327 -6.43 -32.92 -3.28
C ALA A 327 -5.67 -33.90 -4.19
N ARG A 328 -5.04 -33.36 -5.24
CA ARG A 328 -4.25 -34.16 -6.18
C ARG A 328 -3.02 -34.74 -5.47
N SER A 329 -2.83 -36.05 -5.56
CA SER A 329 -1.70 -36.79 -4.96
C SER A 329 -0.38 -36.73 -5.76
N SER A 330 -0.26 -35.80 -6.72
CA SER A 330 0.94 -35.68 -7.56
C SER A 330 2.07 -34.95 -6.85
N THR A 331 3.31 -35.34 -7.16
CA THR A 331 4.52 -34.61 -6.76
C THR A 331 4.84 -33.44 -7.70
N THR A 332 4.31 -33.47 -8.94
CA THR A 332 4.52 -32.41 -9.95
C THR A 332 3.45 -31.32 -9.86
N GLU A 333 3.75 -30.12 -10.36
CA GLU A 333 2.79 -29.03 -10.52
C GLU A 333 1.76 -29.35 -11.64
N LEU A 334 0.61 -28.68 -11.64
CA LEU A 334 -0.38 -28.69 -12.72
C LEU A 334 0.20 -27.99 -13.94
N SER A 335 -0.18 -28.43 -15.13
CA SER A 335 -0.15 -27.59 -16.31
C SER A 335 -1.30 -26.56 -16.29
N ALA A 336 -1.13 -25.43 -16.97
CA ALA A 336 -2.18 -24.42 -17.13
C ALA A 336 -3.49 -25.02 -17.71
N LYS A 337 -3.36 -26.02 -18.60
CA LYS A 337 -4.50 -26.71 -19.20
C LYS A 337 -5.28 -27.53 -18.17
N GLU A 338 -4.60 -28.26 -17.27
CA GLU A 338 -5.29 -28.98 -16.19
C GLU A 338 -5.96 -28.01 -15.21
N ALA A 339 -5.29 -26.91 -14.85
CA ALA A 339 -5.86 -25.86 -14.01
C ALA A 339 -7.12 -25.23 -14.64
N GLU A 340 -7.11 -24.96 -15.95
CA GLU A 340 -8.30 -24.50 -16.68
C GLU A 340 -9.45 -25.53 -16.64
N GLN A 341 -9.16 -26.83 -16.80
CA GLN A 341 -10.20 -27.87 -16.74
C GLN A 341 -10.81 -28.00 -15.34
N LEU A 342 -10.03 -27.81 -14.27
CA LEU A 342 -10.55 -27.79 -12.90
C LEU A 342 -11.57 -26.65 -12.71
N VAL A 343 -11.26 -25.44 -13.20
CA VAL A 343 -12.18 -24.29 -13.14
C VAL A 343 -13.45 -24.56 -13.95
N LYS A 344 -13.33 -25.05 -15.19
CA LYS A 344 -14.48 -25.37 -16.06
C LYS A 344 -15.38 -26.49 -15.53
N LYS A 345 -14.91 -27.31 -14.58
CA LYS A 345 -15.72 -28.35 -13.92
C LYS A 345 -16.70 -27.78 -12.88
N VAL A 346 -16.36 -26.64 -12.26
CA VAL A 346 -17.11 -26.06 -11.13
C VAL A 346 -17.77 -24.72 -11.46
N ALA A 347 -17.25 -24.00 -12.45
CA ALA A 347 -17.69 -22.67 -12.85
C ALA A 347 -18.00 -22.61 -14.35
N TYR A 348 -18.98 -21.78 -14.71
CA TYR A 348 -19.29 -21.47 -16.11
C TYR A 348 -18.44 -20.29 -16.57
N ILE A 349 -17.68 -20.47 -17.65
CA ILE A 349 -17.01 -19.36 -18.34
C ILE A 349 -17.93 -18.89 -19.49
N PRO A 350 -18.27 -17.58 -19.57
CA PRO A 350 -19.01 -17.00 -20.68
C PRO A 350 -18.49 -17.43 -22.06
N ALA A 351 -19.40 -17.73 -22.98
CA ALA A 351 -19.06 -18.33 -24.27
C ALA A 351 -18.29 -17.40 -25.23
N ASP A 352 -18.35 -16.09 -25.01
CA ASP A 352 -17.58 -15.07 -25.74
C ASP A 352 -16.17 -14.83 -25.16
N ARG A 353 -15.86 -15.37 -23.98
CA ARG A 353 -14.57 -15.21 -23.31
C ARG A 353 -13.64 -16.39 -23.58
N LYS A 354 -12.39 -16.09 -23.93
CA LYS A 354 -11.32 -17.06 -24.18
C LYS A 354 -10.20 -16.86 -23.18
N LEU A 355 -9.41 -17.90 -22.90
CA LEU A 355 -8.23 -17.80 -22.03
C LEU A 355 -7.22 -16.85 -22.69
N ILE A 356 -7.04 -15.67 -22.09
CA ILE A 356 -6.16 -14.58 -22.59
C ILE A 356 -4.85 -14.48 -21.81
N SER A 357 -4.81 -15.01 -20.58
CA SER A 357 -3.60 -15.04 -19.76
C SER A 357 -3.59 -16.26 -18.86
N GLN A 358 -2.40 -16.84 -18.72
CA GLN A 358 -2.09 -17.95 -17.81
C GLN A 358 -0.70 -17.69 -17.23
N SER A 359 -0.58 -17.60 -15.90
CA SER A 359 0.69 -17.35 -15.23
C SER A 359 0.85 -18.26 -14.02
N LEU A 360 2.03 -18.86 -13.89
CA LEU A 360 2.46 -19.59 -12.69
C LEU A 360 3.34 -18.65 -11.88
N ARG A 361 2.96 -18.40 -10.62
CA ARG A 361 3.73 -17.56 -9.70
C ARG A 361 3.61 -18.05 -8.26
N ASN A 362 4.42 -17.48 -7.36
CA ASN A 362 4.19 -17.66 -5.93
C ASN A 362 2.92 -16.91 -5.50
N ASP A 363 2.23 -17.43 -4.48
CA ASP A 363 1.13 -16.73 -3.83
C ASP A 363 1.68 -15.58 -2.97
N TYR A 364 0.99 -14.43 -2.95
CA TYR A 364 1.38 -13.28 -2.14
C TYR A 364 1.02 -13.49 -0.66
N GLN A 365 0.02 -14.32 -0.36
CA GLN A 365 -0.38 -14.66 1.02
C GLN A 365 0.41 -15.84 1.59
N ASP A 366 1.09 -16.62 0.73
CA ASP A 366 1.87 -17.79 1.09
C ASP A 366 2.97 -18.02 0.05
N THR A 367 4.14 -17.41 0.27
CA THR A 367 5.25 -17.44 -0.70
C THR A 367 5.83 -18.84 -0.96
N ASN A 368 5.45 -19.84 -0.16
CA ASN A 368 5.84 -21.24 -0.34
C ASN A 368 4.86 -22.01 -1.25
N ARG A 369 3.65 -21.48 -1.46
CA ARG A 369 2.67 -22.00 -2.43
C ARG A 369 2.89 -21.35 -3.79
N LYS A 370 2.88 -22.16 -4.85
CA LYS A 370 2.69 -21.67 -6.22
C LYS A 370 1.22 -21.75 -6.63
N ILE A 371 0.77 -20.76 -7.39
CA ILE A 371 -0.57 -20.69 -7.94
C ILE A 371 -0.52 -20.49 -9.46
N TRP A 372 -1.47 -21.10 -10.16
CA TRP A 372 -1.88 -20.66 -11.48
C TRP A 372 -2.88 -19.53 -11.32
N GLN A 373 -2.58 -18.35 -11.87
CA GLN A 373 -3.57 -17.32 -12.12
C GLN A 373 -3.97 -17.35 -13.60
N LEU A 374 -5.27 -17.51 -13.86
CA LEU A 374 -5.87 -17.62 -15.17
C LEU A 374 -6.86 -16.47 -15.40
N TYR A 375 -6.90 -15.91 -16.61
CA TYR A 375 -7.89 -14.92 -17.03
C TYR A 375 -8.54 -15.31 -18.36
N TRP A 376 -9.86 -15.16 -18.42
CA TRP A 376 -10.65 -15.29 -19.65
C TRP A 376 -11.32 -13.96 -19.99
N GLY A 377 -11.25 -13.51 -21.24
CA GLY A 377 -11.85 -12.25 -21.69
C GLY A 377 -12.03 -12.18 -23.21
N GLY A 378 -12.39 -11.00 -23.71
CA GLY A 378 -12.57 -10.71 -25.12
C GLY A 378 -11.26 -10.69 -25.94
N ASN A 379 -11.38 -10.46 -27.25
CA ASN A 379 -10.25 -10.48 -28.20
C ASN A 379 -9.36 -9.20 -28.11
N GLY A 380 -8.70 -8.97 -26.98
CA GLY A 380 -7.46 -8.16 -26.83
C GLY A 380 -7.48 -6.65 -27.16
N ASN A 381 -8.53 -6.12 -27.80
CA ASN A 381 -8.62 -4.73 -28.26
C ASN A 381 -9.47 -3.82 -27.35
N GLU A 382 -10.07 -4.36 -26.29
CA GLU A 382 -10.71 -3.58 -25.23
C GLU A 382 -9.62 -2.82 -24.47
N ARG A 383 -9.46 -1.54 -24.82
CA ARG A 383 -8.37 -0.70 -24.31
C ARG A 383 -8.54 -0.46 -22.82
N PHE A 384 -7.48 -0.76 -22.05
CA PHE A 384 -7.28 -0.29 -20.67
C PHE A 384 -7.31 1.24 -20.50
N ILE A 385 -7.42 2.01 -21.59
CA ILE A 385 -7.40 3.47 -21.62
C ILE A 385 -8.81 3.98 -21.94
N GLY A 386 -9.52 4.44 -20.91
CA GLY A 386 -10.66 5.36 -21.02
C GLY A 386 -12.07 4.75 -21.16
N ALA A 387 -12.21 3.43 -21.28
CA ALA A 387 -13.51 2.76 -21.49
C ALA A 387 -13.94 1.83 -20.33
N GLY A 388 -13.34 1.98 -19.15
CA GLY A 388 -13.48 1.04 -18.04
C GLY A 388 -12.58 -0.19 -18.18
N PHE A 389 -12.60 -1.07 -17.19
CA PHE A 389 -11.86 -2.32 -17.22
C PHE A 389 -12.58 -3.36 -18.10
N PRO A 390 -11.86 -4.15 -18.93
CA PRO A 390 -12.46 -5.14 -19.82
C PRO A 390 -13.22 -6.23 -19.06
N GLU A 391 -14.23 -6.82 -19.72
CA GLU A 391 -15.00 -7.92 -19.16
C GLU A 391 -14.16 -9.20 -19.07
N GLN A 392 -13.74 -9.54 -17.84
CA GLN A 392 -12.80 -10.64 -17.60
C GLN A 392 -13.21 -11.53 -16.43
N SER A 393 -13.22 -12.84 -16.65
CA SER A 393 -13.28 -13.84 -15.58
C SER A 393 -11.87 -14.18 -15.13
N SER A 394 -11.68 -14.46 -13.84
CA SER A 394 -10.38 -14.86 -13.28
C SER A 394 -10.51 -16.02 -12.31
N ALA A 395 -9.43 -16.79 -12.19
CA ALA A 395 -9.30 -17.87 -11.22
C ALA A 395 -7.87 -17.96 -10.69
N GLU A 396 -7.73 -18.33 -9.43
CA GLU A 396 -6.46 -18.72 -8.82
C GLU A 396 -6.56 -20.14 -8.26
N ILE A 397 -5.60 -20.98 -8.64
CA ILE A 397 -5.59 -22.42 -8.36
C ILE A 397 -4.24 -22.80 -7.76
N ASP A 398 -4.22 -23.52 -6.64
CA ASP A 398 -3.00 -24.11 -6.09
C ASP A 398 -2.38 -25.06 -7.14
N ALA A 399 -1.14 -24.77 -7.54
CA ALA A 399 -0.48 -25.49 -8.61
C ALA A 399 -0.12 -26.93 -8.24
N LYS A 400 -0.14 -27.32 -6.97
CA LYS A 400 0.17 -28.66 -6.49
C LYS A 400 -1.10 -29.47 -6.18
N THR A 401 -1.99 -28.94 -5.35
CA THR A 401 -3.19 -29.65 -4.87
C THR A 401 -4.35 -29.61 -5.87
N GLY A 402 -4.40 -28.58 -6.72
CA GLY A 402 -5.56 -28.29 -7.58
C GLY A 402 -6.74 -27.66 -6.85
N GLU A 403 -6.56 -27.18 -5.63
CA GLU A 403 -7.55 -26.37 -4.91
C GLU A 403 -7.78 -25.05 -5.66
N ILE A 404 -9.03 -24.75 -5.98
CA ILE A 404 -9.40 -23.42 -6.50
C ILE A 404 -9.51 -22.50 -5.29
N LEU A 405 -8.57 -21.56 -5.18
CA LEU A 405 -8.42 -20.65 -4.06
C LEU A 405 -9.27 -19.37 -4.23
N GLN A 406 -9.53 -18.99 -5.48
CA GLN A 406 -10.40 -17.87 -5.83
C GLN A 406 -10.98 -18.09 -7.23
N TYR A 407 -12.24 -17.68 -7.42
CA TYR A 407 -12.86 -17.55 -8.74
C TYR A 407 -13.77 -16.33 -8.76
N GLN A 408 -13.74 -15.59 -9.86
CA GLN A 408 -14.70 -14.53 -10.15
C GLN A 408 -15.07 -14.60 -11.63
N VAL A 409 -16.35 -14.72 -11.95
CA VAL A 409 -16.80 -14.60 -13.35
C VAL A 409 -16.58 -13.17 -13.87
N GLN A 410 -16.56 -12.15 -13.00
CA GLN A 410 -16.25 -10.77 -13.37
C GLN A 410 -15.25 -10.15 -12.38
N THR A 411 -14.05 -9.85 -12.87
CA THR A 411 -12.88 -9.44 -12.06
C THR A 411 -12.94 -7.98 -11.62
N TYR A 412 -13.47 -7.10 -12.47
CA TYR A 412 -13.40 -5.63 -12.28
C TYR A 412 -14.75 -4.98 -11.92
N GLY A 413 -15.70 -5.78 -11.41
CA GLY A 413 -17.06 -5.33 -11.14
C GLY A 413 -17.93 -5.22 -12.39
N VAL A 414 -19.20 -4.86 -12.18
CA VAL A 414 -20.23 -4.83 -13.23
C VAL A 414 -20.20 -3.49 -13.96
N THR A 415 -20.08 -3.55 -15.29
CA THR A 415 -20.38 -2.45 -16.21
C THR A 415 -21.88 -2.16 -16.21
N GLN A 416 -22.31 -0.90 -16.29
CA GLN A 416 -23.75 -0.57 -16.31
C GLN A 416 -24.47 -1.24 -17.51
N ASP A 417 -23.77 -1.40 -18.63
CA ASP A 417 -24.25 -2.10 -19.83
C ASP A 417 -24.02 -3.62 -19.75
N LYS A 418 -24.24 -4.23 -18.57
CA LYS A 418 -24.09 -5.67 -18.36
C LYS A 418 -24.97 -6.45 -19.35
N LYS A 419 -24.34 -7.17 -20.26
CA LYS A 419 -25.03 -8.19 -21.06
C LYS A 419 -25.45 -9.32 -20.12
N GLU A 420 -26.76 -9.50 -19.91
CA GLU A 420 -27.23 -10.61 -19.08
C GLU A 420 -26.81 -11.95 -19.71
N GLU A 421 -26.05 -12.73 -18.94
CA GLU A 421 -25.74 -14.11 -19.29
C GLU A 421 -27.03 -14.91 -19.48
N PRO A 422 -27.29 -15.47 -20.67
CA PRO A 422 -28.55 -16.14 -20.96
C PRO A 422 -28.81 -17.26 -19.95
N ALA A 423 -30.10 -17.49 -19.68
CA ALA A 423 -30.52 -18.62 -18.87
C ALA A 423 -29.92 -19.91 -19.46
N PRO A 424 -29.35 -20.81 -18.62
CA PRO A 424 -28.94 -22.14 -19.08
C PRO A 424 -30.09 -22.84 -19.82
N VAL A 425 -29.79 -23.65 -20.84
CA VAL A 425 -30.82 -24.37 -21.61
C VAL A 425 -31.61 -25.29 -20.66
N GLY A 426 -32.92 -25.04 -20.51
CA GLY A 426 -33.78 -25.73 -19.53
C GLY A 426 -33.64 -25.24 -18.08
N GLY A 427 -32.94 -24.13 -17.84
CA GLY A 427 -32.66 -23.57 -16.52
C GLY A 427 -33.91 -22.98 -15.83
N LYS A 428 -34.26 -23.54 -14.68
CA LYS A 428 -35.25 -22.98 -13.74
C LYS A 428 -34.54 -22.02 -12.77
N LYS A 429 -35.16 -20.87 -12.46
CA LYS A 429 -34.70 -20.02 -11.34
C LYS A 429 -34.88 -20.77 -10.01
N LEU A 430 -33.85 -20.74 -9.17
CA LEU A 430 -33.84 -21.40 -7.86
C LEU A 430 -34.59 -20.56 -6.82
N SER A 431 -35.26 -21.23 -5.89
CA SER A 431 -35.62 -20.67 -4.59
C SER A 431 -34.40 -20.54 -3.68
N GLU A 432 -34.49 -19.73 -2.61
CA GLU A 432 -33.40 -19.58 -1.63
C GLU A 432 -32.98 -20.91 -0.99
N ALA A 433 -33.91 -21.84 -0.75
CA ALA A 433 -33.61 -23.17 -0.23
C ALA A 433 -32.85 -24.05 -1.25
N GLU A 434 -33.25 -24.01 -2.53
CA GLU A 434 -32.55 -24.70 -3.62
C GLU A 434 -31.14 -24.11 -3.81
N ALA A 435 -31.01 -22.78 -3.76
CA ALA A 435 -29.72 -22.07 -3.87
C ALA A 435 -28.79 -22.35 -2.67
N LYS A 436 -29.33 -22.41 -1.44
CA LYS A 436 -28.57 -22.78 -0.23
C LYS A 436 -28.01 -24.20 -0.33
N SER A 437 -28.84 -25.15 -0.77
CA SER A 437 -28.40 -26.53 -1.03
C SER A 437 -27.32 -26.59 -2.12
N LYS A 438 -27.46 -25.79 -3.19
CA LYS A 438 -26.46 -25.68 -4.27
C LYS A 438 -25.13 -25.09 -3.77
N ALA A 439 -25.16 -24.06 -2.93
CA ALA A 439 -23.98 -23.45 -2.34
C ALA A 439 -23.24 -24.41 -1.40
N LEU A 440 -23.96 -25.16 -0.56
CA LEU A 440 -23.41 -26.21 0.30
C LEU A 440 -22.74 -27.33 -0.53
N SER A 441 -23.32 -27.72 -1.66
CA SER A 441 -22.69 -28.69 -2.57
C SER A 441 -21.44 -28.13 -3.27
N ILE A 442 -21.44 -26.85 -3.65
CA ILE A 442 -20.29 -26.20 -4.29
C ILE A 442 -19.13 -26.04 -3.30
N ILE A 443 -19.35 -25.55 -2.07
CA ILE A 443 -18.26 -25.34 -1.10
C ILE A 443 -17.58 -26.66 -0.72
N ASN A 444 -18.32 -27.77 -0.59
CA ASN A 444 -17.75 -29.10 -0.41
C ASN A 444 -16.83 -29.52 -1.57
N SER A 445 -17.15 -29.13 -2.80
CA SER A 445 -16.36 -29.47 -4.00
C SER A 445 -15.13 -28.58 -4.20
N LEU A 446 -15.13 -27.37 -3.61
CA LEU A 446 -14.05 -26.39 -3.72
C LEU A 446 -13.06 -26.45 -2.55
N TYR A 447 -13.55 -26.65 -1.33
CA TYR A 447 -12.76 -26.47 -0.11
C TYR A 447 -12.37 -27.82 0.56
N PRO A 448 -11.09 -28.02 0.93
CA PRO A 448 -10.64 -29.23 1.62
C PRO A 448 -11.37 -29.47 2.94
N GLN A 449 -12.05 -30.61 3.07
CA GLN A 449 -12.78 -31.01 4.28
C GLN A 449 -13.83 -29.97 4.74
N ALA A 450 -14.57 -29.36 3.81
CA ALA A 450 -15.54 -28.30 4.11
C ALA A 450 -16.50 -28.64 5.28
N SER A 451 -17.03 -29.86 5.35
CA SER A 451 -17.93 -30.31 6.43
C SER A 451 -17.30 -30.41 7.82
N GLU A 452 -15.96 -30.41 7.89
CA GLU A 452 -15.20 -30.55 9.15
C GLU A 452 -14.55 -29.21 9.55
N LYS A 453 -14.10 -28.41 8.57
CA LYS A 453 -13.34 -27.17 8.78
C LYS A 453 -14.13 -25.87 8.60
N LEU A 454 -15.35 -25.92 8.06
CA LEU A 454 -16.17 -24.73 7.82
C LEU A 454 -17.56 -24.85 8.47
N LYS A 455 -18.12 -23.70 8.87
CA LYS A 455 -19.56 -23.55 9.17
C LYS A 455 -20.18 -22.49 8.27
N LEU A 456 -21.46 -22.65 7.95
CA LEU A 456 -22.26 -21.62 7.28
C LEU A 456 -22.60 -20.52 8.29
N VAL A 457 -22.42 -19.27 7.89
CA VAL A 457 -22.75 -18.08 8.67
C VAL A 457 -24.15 -17.60 8.26
N GLU A 458 -25.06 -17.49 9.23
CA GLU A 458 -26.45 -17.08 9.02
C GLU A 458 -26.76 -15.78 9.78
N TYR A 459 -27.32 -14.80 9.07
CA TYR A 459 -27.59 -13.44 9.55
C TYR A 459 -29.10 -13.13 9.55
N GLY A 460 -29.90 -14.04 10.12
CA GLY A 460 -31.36 -13.93 10.12
C GLY A 460 -32.00 -14.26 8.77
N ALA A 461 -33.27 -13.90 8.60
CA ALA A 461 -34.05 -14.20 7.40
C ALA A 461 -33.69 -13.28 6.22
N ASN A 462 -33.72 -13.82 4.99
CA ASN A 462 -33.47 -13.13 3.72
C ASN A 462 -32.07 -12.52 3.54
N SER A 463 -31.09 -12.82 4.42
CA SER A 463 -29.71 -12.30 4.30
C SER A 463 -28.93 -12.86 3.10
N SER A 464 -29.42 -13.93 2.48
CA SER A 464 -28.73 -14.67 1.42
C SER A 464 -29.14 -14.29 -0.01
N VAL A 465 -30.04 -13.30 -0.17
CA VAL A 465 -30.39 -12.73 -1.49
C VAL A 465 -29.69 -11.39 -1.64
N THR A 466 -29.15 -11.07 -2.83
CA THR A 466 -28.55 -9.75 -3.06
C THR A 466 -29.58 -8.63 -2.97
N SER A 467 -29.09 -7.42 -2.69
CA SER A 467 -29.87 -6.21 -2.48
C SER A 467 -30.81 -5.83 -3.63
N ASP A 468 -30.53 -6.31 -4.84
CA ASP A 468 -31.30 -6.13 -6.07
C ASP A 468 -32.10 -7.39 -6.50
N GLY A 469 -32.05 -8.48 -5.73
CA GLY A 469 -32.73 -9.74 -6.03
C GLY A 469 -32.16 -10.53 -7.22
N SER A 470 -30.97 -10.18 -7.73
CA SER A 470 -30.39 -10.77 -8.95
C SER A 470 -29.45 -11.96 -8.72
N ALA A 471 -29.05 -12.22 -7.47
CA ALA A 471 -28.14 -13.31 -7.11
C ALA A 471 -28.35 -13.77 -5.66
N PHE A 472 -27.73 -14.90 -5.31
CA PHE A 472 -27.64 -15.40 -3.94
C PHE A 472 -26.20 -15.28 -3.42
N ARG A 473 -26.06 -15.02 -2.12
CA ARG A 473 -24.77 -14.94 -1.42
C ARG A 473 -24.80 -15.76 -0.13
N TYR A 474 -23.80 -16.63 0.02
CA TYR A 474 -23.60 -17.45 1.21
C TYR A 474 -22.19 -17.21 1.77
N GLN A 475 -22.10 -17.06 3.09
CA GLN A 475 -20.84 -16.84 3.78
C GLN A 475 -20.55 -18.05 4.67
N PHE A 476 -19.30 -18.50 4.64
CA PHE A 476 -18.76 -19.56 5.46
C PHE A 476 -17.61 -18.99 6.30
N ILE A 477 -17.33 -19.59 7.44
CA ILE A 477 -16.21 -19.21 8.32
C ILE A 477 -15.43 -20.47 8.69
N ARG A 478 -14.10 -20.34 8.84
CA ARG A 478 -13.24 -21.44 9.25
C ARG A 478 -13.38 -21.70 10.74
N TYR A 479 -13.38 -22.98 11.11
CA TYR A 479 -13.46 -23.46 12.48
C TYR A 479 -12.23 -24.31 12.80
N HIS A 480 -11.67 -24.12 13.99
CA HIS A 480 -10.65 -25.00 14.58
C HIS A 480 -11.12 -25.40 15.97
N GLN A 481 -11.05 -26.68 16.33
CA GLN A 481 -11.46 -27.19 17.66
C GLN A 481 -12.84 -26.69 18.17
N GLY A 482 -13.79 -26.43 17.26
CA GLY A 482 -15.12 -25.93 17.63
C GLY A 482 -15.23 -24.41 17.84
N ILE A 483 -14.16 -23.63 17.57
CA ILE A 483 -14.12 -22.17 17.69
C ILE A 483 -13.89 -21.53 16.30
N PRO A 484 -14.60 -20.44 15.95
CA PRO A 484 -14.39 -19.73 14.70
C PRO A 484 -13.02 -19.03 14.66
N VAL A 485 -12.41 -19.02 13.47
CA VAL A 485 -11.16 -18.28 13.21
C VAL A 485 -11.51 -16.87 12.73
N SER A 486 -10.92 -15.85 13.34
CA SER A 486 -11.17 -14.44 13.00
C SER A 486 -10.86 -14.15 11.54
N ASP A 487 -11.71 -13.34 10.90
CA ASP A 487 -11.49 -12.74 9.57
C ASP A 487 -11.23 -13.76 8.45
N SER A 488 -11.59 -15.03 8.72
CA SER A 488 -11.37 -16.20 7.88
C SER A 488 -12.52 -16.49 6.91
N ASN A 489 -13.42 -15.52 6.72
CA ASN A 489 -14.65 -15.68 5.97
C ASN A 489 -14.41 -16.02 4.50
N ILE A 490 -15.27 -16.89 3.97
CA ILE A 490 -15.31 -17.34 2.57
C ILE A 490 -16.71 -17.05 2.04
N THR A 491 -16.83 -16.30 0.95
CA THR A 491 -18.09 -16.01 0.25
C THR A 491 -18.22 -16.90 -0.98
N VAL A 492 -19.36 -17.57 -1.13
CA VAL A 492 -19.85 -18.17 -2.36
C VAL A 492 -21.05 -17.35 -2.84
N SER A 493 -20.99 -16.85 -4.07
CA SER A 493 -22.12 -16.18 -4.72
C SER A 493 -22.61 -17.00 -5.91
N LEU A 494 -23.92 -17.10 -6.12
CA LEU A 494 -24.57 -17.86 -7.19
C LEU A 494 -25.55 -16.98 -7.96
N ASP A 495 -25.69 -17.20 -9.27
CA ASP A 495 -26.76 -16.55 -10.03
C ASP A 495 -28.14 -17.18 -9.71
N LEU A 496 -29.22 -16.60 -10.25
CA LEU A 496 -30.57 -17.14 -10.04
C LEU A 496 -30.77 -18.58 -10.56
N TYR A 497 -29.84 -19.12 -11.36
CA TYR A 497 -29.88 -20.48 -11.91
C TYR A 497 -28.88 -21.42 -11.19
N GLY A 498 -28.15 -20.94 -10.18
CA GLY A 498 -27.18 -21.72 -9.41
C GLY A 498 -25.81 -21.90 -10.08
N ARG A 499 -25.47 -21.08 -11.09
CA ARG A 499 -24.09 -21.00 -11.62
C ARG A 499 -23.21 -20.28 -10.59
N LEU A 500 -21.99 -20.78 -10.39
CA LEU A 500 -21.00 -20.11 -9.55
C LEU A 500 -20.62 -18.76 -10.17
N ILE A 501 -20.89 -17.69 -9.44
CA ILE A 501 -20.55 -16.31 -9.79
C ILE A 501 -19.15 -15.97 -9.24
N SER A 502 -18.95 -16.24 -7.96
CA SER A 502 -17.71 -15.92 -7.27
C SER A 502 -17.49 -16.83 -6.07
N TYR A 503 -16.21 -17.11 -5.83
CA TYR A 503 -15.68 -17.81 -4.68
C TYR A 503 -14.47 -17.02 -4.20
N MET A 504 -14.56 -16.45 -3.01
CA MET A 504 -13.54 -15.55 -2.47
C MET A 504 -13.39 -15.76 -0.96
N GLY A 505 -12.19 -15.70 -0.44
CA GLY A 505 -11.94 -15.66 0.99
C GLY A 505 -10.47 -15.38 1.29
N ASN A 506 -10.18 -14.87 2.49
CA ASN A 506 -8.81 -14.65 2.91
C ASN A 506 -8.06 -16.00 3.01
N ARG A 507 -6.83 -16.06 2.52
CA ARG A 507 -5.94 -17.22 2.68
C ARG A 507 -5.12 -17.02 3.96
N ILE A 508 -5.49 -17.74 5.01
CA ILE A 508 -4.82 -17.68 6.31
C ILE A 508 -4.14 -19.04 6.52
N SER A 509 -2.81 -19.04 6.59
CA SER A 509 -1.97 -20.21 6.87
C SER A 509 -1.86 -20.48 8.38
N GLY A 510 -1.35 -21.65 8.77
CA GLY A 510 -1.07 -21.98 10.17
C GLY A 510 -2.29 -22.24 11.07
N ILE A 511 -3.51 -22.37 10.51
CA ILE A 511 -4.72 -22.70 11.30
C ILE A 511 -4.61 -24.11 11.90
N ASP A 512 -4.19 -25.09 11.10
CA ASP A 512 -4.02 -26.48 11.54
C ASP A 512 -2.87 -26.64 12.57
N GLU A 513 -2.03 -25.61 12.75
CA GLU A 513 -0.90 -25.57 13.69
C GLU A 513 -1.27 -24.97 15.06
N ILE A 514 -2.53 -24.50 15.23
CA ILE A 514 -2.99 -23.91 16.49
C ILE A 514 -3.06 -24.99 17.60
N THR A 515 -2.19 -24.86 18.59
CA THR A 515 -2.08 -25.75 19.76
C THR A 515 -2.69 -25.18 21.05
N LEU A 516 -3.30 -23.99 20.97
CA LEU A 516 -3.96 -23.33 22.10
C LEU A 516 -5.18 -24.12 22.59
N SER A 517 -5.39 -24.18 23.91
CA SER A 517 -6.65 -24.71 24.45
C SER A 517 -7.85 -23.85 24.00
N PRO A 518 -9.01 -24.46 23.68
CA PRO A 518 -10.25 -23.73 23.40
C PRO A 518 -10.93 -23.15 24.67
N ASP A 519 -10.43 -23.46 25.87
CA ASP A 519 -11.04 -23.05 27.13
C ASP A 519 -10.76 -21.57 27.47
N ALA A 520 -11.78 -20.72 27.34
CA ALA A 520 -11.74 -19.34 27.81
C ALA A 520 -11.83 -19.28 29.35
N LYS A 521 -10.84 -18.67 30.02
CA LYS A 521 -10.90 -18.39 31.47
C LYS A 521 -11.72 -17.14 31.78
N ILE A 522 -11.68 -16.15 30.89
CA ILE A 522 -12.53 -14.97 30.96
C ILE A 522 -13.87 -15.31 30.30
N SER A 523 -14.98 -15.13 31.02
CA SER A 523 -16.31 -15.38 30.46
C SER A 523 -16.73 -14.31 29.44
N LYS A 524 -17.68 -14.67 28.56
CA LYS A 524 -18.31 -13.73 27.61
C LYS A 524 -18.84 -12.46 28.30
N LYS A 525 -19.38 -12.60 29.52
CA LYS A 525 -19.92 -11.48 30.29
C LYS A 525 -18.81 -10.53 30.76
N GLU A 526 -17.73 -11.05 31.34
CA GLU A 526 -16.59 -10.25 31.80
C GLU A 526 -15.92 -9.54 30.62
N ALA A 527 -15.75 -10.24 29.49
CA ALA A 527 -15.25 -9.64 28.26
C ALA A 527 -16.14 -8.49 27.78
N LEU A 528 -17.46 -8.69 27.71
CA LEU A 528 -18.41 -7.66 27.28
C LEU A 528 -18.37 -6.41 28.18
N GLU A 529 -18.36 -6.57 29.51
CA GLU A 529 -18.25 -5.43 30.43
C GLU A 529 -16.90 -4.71 30.30
N SER A 530 -15.81 -5.41 29.97
CA SER A 530 -14.50 -4.78 29.72
C SER A 530 -14.45 -3.95 28.41
N TYR A 531 -15.29 -4.31 27.42
CA TYR A 531 -15.37 -3.61 26.14
C TYR A 531 -16.26 -2.36 26.19
N LYS A 532 -17.38 -2.40 26.93
CA LYS A 532 -18.33 -1.26 27.03
C LYS A 532 -17.69 0.11 27.29
N PRO A 533 -16.79 0.31 28.27
CA PRO A 533 -16.19 1.63 28.54
C PRO A 533 -15.22 2.10 27.45
N LYS A 534 -14.72 1.20 26.59
CA LYS A 534 -13.83 1.53 25.47
C LYS A 534 -14.57 2.00 24.21
N TYR A 535 -15.90 2.00 24.21
CA TYR A 535 -16.71 2.40 23.06
C TYR A 535 -17.61 3.60 23.35
N GLN A 536 -17.50 4.62 22.50
CA GLN A 536 -18.31 5.83 22.56
C GLN A 536 -18.98 6.09 21.21
N THR A 537 -20.28 6.37 21.25
CA THR A 537 -21.03 6.85 20.09
C THR A 537 -20.74 8.34 19.85
N LYS A 538 -20.61 8.76 18.60
CA LYS A 538 -20.41 10.17 18.22
C LYS A 538 -21.30 10.54 17.04
N LEU A 539 -21.99 11.68 17.14
CA LEU A 539 -22.84 12.18 16.06
C LEU A 539 -21.96 12.69 14.90
N ARG A 540 -22.06 12.05 13.72
CA ARG A 540 -21.32 12.42 12.51
C ARG A 540 -22.11 12.12 11.25
N TYR A 541 -21.62 12.60 10.12
CA TYR A 541 -22.05 12.12 8.81
C TYR A 541 -21.21 10.90 8.39
N THR A 542 -21.85 9.89 7.80
CA THR A 542 -21.17 8.76 7.16
C THR A 542 -21.63 8.61 5.72
N GLN A 543 -20.72 8.16 4.84
CA GLN A 543 -21.12 7.62 3.55
C GLN A 543 -21.74 6.23 3.75
N VAL A 544 -22.76 5.92 2.96
CA VAL A 544 -23.25 4.57 2.69
C VAL A 544 -23.28 4.37 1.18
N GLY A 545 -22.97 3.17 0.69
CA GLY A 545 -22.71 2.95 -0.74
C GLY A 545 -21.43 3.63 -1.25
N GLY A 546 -21.35 3.82 -2.56
CA GLY A 546 -20.16 4.28 -3.27
C GLY A 546 -19.23 3.14 -3.73
N TYR A 547 -19.75 1.92 -3.82
CA TYR A 547 -19.01 0.72 -4.21
C TYR A 547 -19.82 -0.17 -5.16
N ASN A 548 -19.12 -0.92 -5.99
CA ASN A 548 -19.72 -2.00 -6.77
C ASN A 548 -20.03 -3.18 -5.84
N THR A 549 -21.30 -3.58 -5.79
CA THR A 549 -21.62 -4.95 -5.39
C THR A 549 -21.33 -5.89 -6.56
N TYR A 550 -21.46 -7.19 -6.36
CA TYR A 550 -21.26 -8.14 -7.45
C TYR A 550 -22.26 -7.93 -8.60
N SER A 551 -23.46 -7.44 -8.34
CA SER A 551 -24.54 -7.37 -9.33
C SER A 551 -24.87 -5.95 -9.82
N SER A 552 -24.60 -4.93 -9.01
CA SER A 552 -24.93 -3.53 -9.31
C SER A 552 -24.03 -2.54 -8.55
N TYR A 553 -23.90 -1.30 -9.08
CA TYR A 553 -23.28 -0.20 -8.35
C TYR A 553 -24.26 0.40 -7.34
N VAL A 554 -23.88 0.45 -6.06
CA VAL A 554 -24.68 1.12 -5.03
C VAL A 554 -24.25 2.58 -4.96
N ALA A 555 -25.10 3.50 -5.44
CA ALA A 555 -24.81 4.93 -5.45
C ALA A 555 -24.55 5.47 -4.03
N PRO A 556 -23.52 6.32 -3.83
CA PRO A 556 -23.17 6.86 -2.53
C PRO A 556 -24.24 7.82 -2.02
N LYS A 557 -24.53 7.75 -0.72
CA LYS A 557 -25.44 8.66 0.00
C LYS A 557 -24.84 9.02 1.35
N VAL A 558 -25.20 10.17 1.89
CA VAL A 558 -24.79 10.57 3.24
C VAL A 558 -25.93 10.31 4.23
N LYS A 559 -25.59 9.73 5.38
CA LYS A 559 -26.47 9.51 6.52
C LYS A 559 -25.95 10.27 7.74
N LEU A 560 -26.85 10.86 8.53
CA LEU A 560 -26.54 11.34 9.87
C LEU A 560 -26.63 10.13 10.83
N VAL A 561 -25.54 9.83 11.53
CA VAL A 561 -25.45 8.65 12.39
C VAL A 561 -24.79 8.97 13.73
N TYR A 562 -25.14 8.16 14.73
CA TYR A 562 -24.30 7.91 15.89
C TYR A 562 -23.34 6.78 15.55
N ASP A 563 -22.10 7.15 15.25
CA ASP A 563 -21.05 6.23 14.86
C ASP A 563 -20.32 5.65 16.07
N THR A 564 -19.95 4.38 16.00
CA THR A 564 -19.22 3.67 17.06
C THR A 564 -17.72 3.95 16.97
N THR A 565 -17.20 4.79 17.88
CA THR A 565 -15.75 5.02 18.00
C THR A 565 -15.15 4.24 19.16
N PHE A 566 -13.98 3.64 18.94
CA PHE A 566 -13.16 3.01 19.98
C PHE A 566 -12.25 4.05 20.62
N ASP A 567 -11.96 3.90 21.92
CA ASP A 567 -10.95 4.70 22.61
C ASP A 567 -9.55 4.17 22.30
N GLU A 568 -8.93 4.79 21.29
CA GLU A 568 -7.61 4.45 20.75
C GLU A 568 -6.44 4.84 21.67
N SER A 569 -6.69 5.50 22.81
CA SER A 569 -5.66 5.97 23.77
C SER A 569 -4.75 4.87 24.33
N ASN A 570 -5.14 3.60 24.17
CA ASN A 570 -4.39 2.43 24.63
C ASN A 570 -3.81 1.58 23.48
N GLY A 571 -3.97 1.99 22.23
CA GLY A 571 -3.49 1.29 21.02
C GLY A 571 -4.60 0.83 20.08
N LEU A 572 -4.29 0.75 18.77
CA LEU A 572 -5.26 0.40 17.73
C LEU A 572 -5.49 -1.12 17.64
N TYR A 573 -6.71 -1.52 17.29
CA TYR A 573 -7.10 -2.90 16.99
C TYR A 573 -6.69 -3.91 18.09
N GLN A 574 -7.09 -3.63 19.33
CA GLN A 574 -6.84 -4.53 20.46
C GLN A 574 -7.97 -5.53 20.71
N VAL A 575 -7.58 -6.72 21.15
CA VAL A 575 -8.48 -7.81 21.54
C VAL A 575 -8.13 -8.34 22.93
N LEU A 576 -9.12 -8.86 23.65
CA LEU A 576 -8.93 -9.37 25.01
C LEU A 576 -8.55 -10.85 24.97
N ASP A 577 -7.34 -11.18 25.39
CA ASP A 577 -6.88 -12.57 25.58
C ASP A 577 -7.82 -13.32 26.54
N ALA A 578 -8.46 -14.37 26.05
CA ALA A 578 -9.46 -15.12 26.80
C ALA A 578 -8.87 -16.03 27.89
N ALA A 579 -7.56 -16.30 27.84
CA ALA A 579 -6.84 -17.12 28.82
C ALA A 579 -6.12 -16.28 29.90
N THR A 580 -5.78 -15.02 29.62
CA THR A 580 -5.05 -14.15 30.56
C THR A 580 -5.78 -12.86 30.98
N GLY A 581 -6.81 -12.43 30.24
CA GLY A 581 -7.50 -11.16 30.48
C GLY A 581 -6.67 -9.92 30.10
N LYS A 582 -5.56 -10.09 29.38
CA LYS A 582 -4.73 -8.98 28.88
C LYS A 582 -5.23 -8.47 27.53
N TRP A 583 -5.02 -7.19 27.27
CA TRP A 583 -5.26 -6.59 25.97
C TRP A 583 -4.04 -6.81 25.07
N THR A 584 -4.28 -7.30 23.85
CA THR A 584 -3.25 -7.63 22.86
C THR A 584 -3.57 -6.92 21.55
N ALA A 585 -2.60 -6.21 20.96
CA ALA A 585 -2.76 -5.62 19.63
C ALA A 585 -2.71 -6.72 18.56
N VAL A 586 -3.67 -6.70 17.62
CA VAL A 586 -3.74 -7.67 16.51
C VAL A 586 -2.66 -7.40 15.46
N TYR A 587 -2.22 -6.15 15.33
CA TYR A 587 -1.26 -5.70 14.32
C TYR A 587 -0.08 -4.95 14.96
N ASP A 588 1.13 -5.40 14.64
CA ASP A 588 2.38 -4.68 14.90
C ASP A 588 2.51 -3.49 13.92
N TYR A 589 1.93 -2.34 14.28
CA TYR A 589 1.99 -1.10 13.48
C TYR A 589 3.20 -0.25 13.90
N LEU A 590 4.24 -0.22 13.06
CA LEU A 590 5.33 0.75 13.16
C LEU A 590 4.75 2.18 13.12
N GLY A 591 4.87 2.92 14.23
CA GLY A 591 4.34 4.29 14.34
C GLY A 591 3.06 4.47 15.15
N GLN A 592 2.54 3.44 15.83
CA GLN A 592 1.77 3.72 17.05
C GLN A 592 2.66 4.47 18.06
N GLN A 593 2.05 5.18 19.02
CA GLN A 593 2.80 5.76 20.14
C GLN A 593 3.38 4.64 21.01
N ASP A 594 4.55 4.15 20.62
CA ASP A 594 5.53 3.65 21.57
C ASP A 594 5.72 4.78 22.60
N THR A 595 5.19 4.57 23.81
CA THR A 595 5.46 5.37 25.01
C THR A 595 6.93 5.68 25.03
N GLN A 596 7.29 6.97 24.83
CA GLN A 596 8.62 7.39 24.36
C GLN A 596 9.70 6.44 24.88
N ILE A 597 10.21 5.58 23.99
CA ILE A 597 11.18 4.55 24.35
C ILE A 597 12.46 5.29 24.76
N SER A 598 12.59 5.52 26.07
CA SER A 598 13.71 6.23 26.65
C SER A 598 14.72 5.22 27.15
N ALA A 599 15.94 5.27 26.65
CA ALA A 599 16.99 4.40 27.13
C ALA A 599 17.39 4.77 28.57
N THR A 600 17.39 3.78 29.46
CA THR A 600 17.61 3.97 30.89
C THR A 600 19.07 4.17 31.28
N ASP A 601 20.00 3.78 30.40
CA ASP A 601 21.44 3.63 30.67
C ASP A 601 22.34 4.58 29.86
N ILE A 602 21.77 5.46 29.04
CA ILE A 602 22.55 6.41 28.21
C ILE A 602 22.89 7.72 28.94
N LYS A 603 22.24 8.00 30.06
CA LYS A 603 22.36 9.29 30.77
C LYS A 603 23.74 9.46 31.41
N GLY A 604 24.41 10.55 31.08
CA GLY A 604 25.79 10.85 31.49
C GLY A 604 26.85 10.18 30.59
N HIS A 605 26.46 9.43 29.56
CA HIS A 605 27.41 8.86 28.59
C HIS A 605 27.85 9.91 27.56
N ALA A 606 29.09 9.83 27.09
CA ALA A 606 29.62 10.79 26.11
C ALA A 606 28.85 10.79 24.76
N ALA A 607 28.13 9.71 24.45
CA ALA A 607 27.27 9.58 23.28
C ALA A 607 25.77 9.65 23.60
N GLU A 608 25.37 10.20 24.77
CA GLU A 608 23.95 10.33 25.19
C GLU A 608 23.07 10.95 24.10
N GLN A 609 23.51 12.05 23.49
CA GLN A 609 22.73 12.76 22.45
C GLN A 609 22.58 11.93 21.15
N PRO A 610 23.65 11.41 20.51
CA PRO A 610 23.52 10.48 19.39
C PRO A 610 22.66 9.25 19.68
N LEU A 611 22.80 8.64 20.86
CA LEU A 611 22.04 7.44 21.23
C LEU A 611 20.55 7.77 21.43
N SER A 612 20.23 8.91 22.07
CA SER A 612 18.85 9.40 22.22
C SER A 612 18.17 9.57 20.86
N GLU A 613 18.87 10.18 19.89
CA GLU A 613 18.29 10.45 18.58
C GLU A 613 18.11 9.16 17.75
N LEU A 614 19.07 8.22 17.79
CA LEU A 614 18.91 6.93 17.11
C LEU A 614 17.81 6.04 17.72
N VAL A 615 17.54 6.17 19.02
CA VAL A 615 16.40 5.49 19.67
C VAL A 615 15.07 6.12 19.27
N LYS A 616 14.96 7.45 19.32
CA LYS A 616 13.80 8.23 18.86
C LYS A 616 13.44 7.92 17.38
N TYR A 617 14.44 7.69 16.54
CA TYR A 617 14.27 7.32 15.12
C TYR A 617 14.24 5.79 14.88
N HIS A 618 14.12 4.98 15.94
CA HIS A 618 14.00 3.51 15.91
C HIS A 618 15.13 2.76 15.18
N VAL A 619 16.25 3.46 14.93
CA VAL A 619 17.50 2.91 14.37
C VAL A 619 18.09 1.90 15.35
N ILE A 620 18.15 2.29 16.63
CA ILE A 620 18.50 1.43 17.75
C ILE A 620 17.21 1.19 18.57
N THR A 621 16.96 -0.06 18.91
CA THR A 621 15.86 -0.44 19.82
C THR A 621 16.49 -0.90 21.14
N PRO A 622 16.11 -0.34 22.29
CA PRO A 622 16.51 -0.87 23.60
C PRO A 622 16.02 -2.31 23.81
N ASP A 623 16.64 -3.00 24.76
CA ASP A 623 16.19 -4.33 25.19
C ASP A 623 14.92 -4.26 26.08
N ALA A 624 14.45 -5.42 26.55
CA ALA A 624 13.24 -5.54 27.36
C ALA A 624 13.34 -4.83 28.74
N ASP A 625 14.55 -4.51 29.21
CA ASP A 625 14.77 -3.69 30.41
C ASP A 625 14.84 -2.18 30.09
N GLY A 626 14.69 -1.80 28.82
CA GLY A 626 14.85 -0.42 28.35
C GLY A 626 16.30 0.04 28.29
N LYS A 627 17.29 -0.86 28.13
CA LYS A 627 18.72 -0.50 28.02
C LYS A 627 19.20 -0.53 26.57
N VAL A 628 20.09 0.39 26.23
CA VAL A 628 20.76 0.44 24.93
C VAL A 628 22.10 -0.28 24.97
N ASN A 629 22.75 -0.38 26.12
CA ASN A 629 24.10 -0.91 26.30
C ASN A 629 25.14 -0.17 25.41
N PRO A 630 25.46 1.12 25.70
CA PRO A 630 26.27 2.01 24.84
C PRO A 630 27.61 1.43 24.40
N ASP A 631 28.34 0.80 25.32
CA ASP A 631 29.70 0.33 25.08
C ASP A 631 29.76 -1.10 24.49
N GLN A 632 28.59 -1.72 24.24
CA GLN A 632 28.50 -3.03 23.59
C GLN A 632 29.10 -2.98 22.17
N GLU A 633 30.04 -3.88 21.90
CA GLU A 633 30.64 -4.07 20.56
C GLU A 633 29.61 -4.60 19.56
N ILE A 634 29.51 -3.96 18.40
CA ILE A 634 28.56 -4.34 17.34
C ILE A 634 29.19 -5.24 16.27
N THR A 635 28.35 -5.96 15.56
CA THR A 635 28.73 -6.77 14.38
C THR A 635 28.67 -5.96 13.08
N VAL A 636 29.17 -6.54 11.99
CA VAL A 636 28.98 -5.99 10.63
C VAL A 636 27.49 -5.96 10.25
N GLY A 637 26.72 -6.98 10.63
CA GLY A 637 25.27 -7.06 10.42
C GLY A 637 24.49 -5.98 11.17
N ASP A 638 24.85 -5.69 12.42
CA ASP A 638 24.27 -4.60 13.22
C ASP A 638 24.46 -3.25 12.53
N TRP A 639 25.70 -2.95 12.10
CA TRP A 639 26.02 -1.69 11.43
C TRP A 639 25.22 -1.48 10.14
N ILE A 640 25.14 -2.53 9.30
CA ILE A 640 24.31 -2.48 8.08
C ILE A 640 22.85 -2.25 8.44
N THR A 641 22.34 -2.94 9.46
CA THR A 641 20.95 -2.78 9.93
C THR A 641 20.68 -1.35 10.41
N TYR A 642 21.62 -0.72 11.13
CA TYR A 642 21.48 0.67 11.55
C TYR A 642 21.48 1.65 10.36
N LEU A 643 22.39 1.50 9.39
CA LEU A 643 22.38 2.33 8.18
C LEU A 643 21.09 2.18 7.35
N VAL A 644 20.60 0.95 7.20
CA VAL A 644 19.37 0.64 6.48
C VAL A 644 18.16 1.24 7.17
N LYS A 645 18.01 1.06 8.49
CA LYS A 645 16.94 1.68 9.29
C LYS A 645 17.00 3.21 9.24
N ALA A 646 18.19 3.80 9.39
CA ALA A 646 18.39 5.25 9.31
C ALA A 646 18.03 5.82 7.93
N SER A 647 18.14 5.02 6.87
CA SER A 647 17.75 5.40 5.51
C SER A 647 16.26 5.17 5.21
N ASN A 648 15.71 4.04 5.68
CA ASN A 648 14.34 3.63 5.43
C ASN A 648 13.87 2.66 6.53
N PRO A 649 13.13 3.14 7.54
CA PRO A 649 12.60 2.29 8.61
C PRO A 649 11.72 1.13 8.12
N ASN A 650 11.12 1.25 6.93
CA ASN A 650 10.18 0.28 6.36
C ASN A 650 10.82 -0.68 5.33
N PHE A 651 12.15 -0.81 5.31
CA PHE A 651 12.91 -1.60 4.32
C PHE A 651 12.47 -3.06 4.18
N SER A 652 12.05 -3.71 5.26
CA SER A 652 11.62 -5.12 5.29
C SER A 652 10.41 -5.38 4.38
N ASN A 653 9.51 -4.39 4.25
CA ASN A 653 8.31 -4.51 3.42
C ASN A 653 8.63 -4.57 1.92
N TYR A 654 9.80 -4.09 1.51
CA TYR A 654 10.19 -3.97 0.10
C TYR A 654 10.43 -5.34 -0.59
N TYR A 655 10.77 -6.37 0.20
CA TYR A 655 11.14 -7.70 -0.31
C TYR A 655 10.10 -8.79 -0.01
N ASN A 656 8.98 -8.45 0.63
CA ASN A 656 7.98 -9.40 1.13
C ASN A 656 7.39 -10.35 0.07
N ASN A 657 7.41 -9.94 -1.20
CA ASN A 657 6.82 -10.63 -2.35
C ASN A 657 7.85 -11.17 -3.36
N ASN A 658 9.15 -10.99 -3.12
CA ASN A 658 10.22 -11.39 -4.04
C ASN A 658 10.75 -12.80 -3.73
N GLU A 659 11.28 -13.48 -4.75
CA GLU A 659 12.01 -14.74 -4.58
C GLU A 659 13.30 -14.49 -3.77
N ARG A 660 13.36 -14.98 -2.53
CA ARG A 660 14.52 -14.77 -1.64
C ARG A 660 15.64 -15.75 -2.01
N LYS A 661 16.85 -15.23 -2.24
CA LYS A 661 18.05 -15.96 -2.66
C LYS A 661 19.23 -15.45 -1.87
N THR A 662 20.24 -16.28 -1.60
CA THR A 662 21.45 -15.86 -0.88
C THR A 662 22.07 -14.59 -1.49
N VAL A 663 22.25 -13.54 -0.68
CA VAL A 663 22.90 -12.26 -1.07
C VAL A 663 24.10 -12.04 -0.18
N ALA A 664 25.26 -11.70 -0.75
CA ALA A 664 26.52 -11.47 -0.04
C ALA A 664 26.90 -12.60 0.95
N GLY A 665 26.60 -13.85 0.60
CA GLY A 665 26.79 -15.03 1.45
C GLY A 665 25.72 -15.27 2.52
N VAL A 666 24.77 -14.34 2.71
CA VAL A 666 23.72 -14.39 3.73
C VAL A 666 22.45 -15.05 3.17
N LYS A 667 21.95 -16.07 3.88
CA LYS A 667 20.76 -16.84 3.47
C LYS A 667 19.44 -16.19 3.95
N PRO A 668 18.29 -16.46 3.29
CA PRO A 668 16.98 -15.87 3.65
C PRO A 668 16.50 -16.08 5.10
N GLU A 669 17.04 -17.07 5.81
CA GLU A 669 16.66 -17.41 7.19
C GLU A 669 17.45 -16.59 8.24
N ASN A 670 18.51 -15.88 7.85
CA ASN A 670 19.32 -15.07 8.76
C ASN A 670 18.63 -13.71 9.04
N SER A 671 18.67 -13.26 10.30
CA SER A 671 18.02 -12.01 10.75
C SER A 671 18.49 -10.74 10.05
N TYR A 672 19.72 -10.72 9.52
CA TYR A 672 20.27 -9.58 8.80
C TYR A 672 19.96 -9.60 7.29
N TYR A 673 19.33 -10.66 6.76
CA TYR A 673 19.15 -10.87 5.33
C TYR A 673 18.48 -9.68 4.61
N ASP A 674 17.40 -9.12 5.16
CA ASP A 674 16.67 -8.03 4.48
C ASP A 674 17.49 -6.73 4.46
N ALA A 675 18.29 -6.47 5.50
CA ALA A 675 19.17 -5.31 5.57
C ALA A 675 20.38 -5.46 4.62
N VAL A 676 20.97 -6.65 4.55
CA VAL A 676 22.02 -7.01 3.59
C VAL A 676 21.51 -6.89 2.16
N THR A 677 20.32 -7.42 1.86
CA THR A 677 19.69 -7.28 0.54
C THR A 677 19.48 -5.81 0.17
N TYR A 678 18.92 -5.00 1.08
CA TYR A 678 18.71 -3.56 0.86
C TYR A 678 20.00 -2.77 0.60
N ALA A 679 21.07 -3.08 1.35
CA ALA A 679 22.39 -2.47 1.18
C ALA A 679 23.09 -2.90 -0.12
N ALA A 680 22.86 -4.14 -0.55
CA ALA A 680 23.40 -4.70 -1.79
C ALA A 680 22.75 -4.09 -3.04
N ASP A 681 21.43 -3.92 -3.04
CA ASP A 681 20.70 -3.25 -4.14
C ASP A 681 21.17 -1.80 -4.34
N ARG A 682 21.51 -1.12 -3.24
CA ARG A 682 22.08 0.25 -3.23
C ARG A 682 23.59 0.31 -3.45
N LYS A 683 24.25 -0.84 -3.63
CA LYS A 683 25.68 -0.98 -3.88
C LYS A 683 26.57 -0.44 -2.74
N TRP A 684 26.03 -0.37 -1.52
CA TRP A 684 26.81 -0.08 -0.30
C TRP A 684 27.71 -1.27 0.09
N ILE A 685 27.31 -2.47 -0.34
CA ILE A 685 28.10 -3.70 -0.28
C ILE A 685 28.05 -4.40 -1.64
N ASN A 686 29.01 -5.28 -1.93
CA ASN A 686 28.94 -6.14 -3.10
C ASN A 686 28.02 -7.33 -2.80
N LYS A 687 27.01 -7.56 -3.65
CA LYS A 687 26.06 -8.67 -3.54
C LYS A 687 26.69 -10.05 -3.80
N ASP A 688 27.80 -10.09 -4.54
CA ASP A 688 28.43 -11.31 -5.03
C ASP A 688 29.63 -11.75 -4.15
N GLU A 689 30.04 -10.93 -3.16
CA GLU A 689 31.12 -11.23 -2.21
C GLU A 689 30.55 -11.64 -0.84
N SER A 690 31.12 -12.70 -0.23
CA SER A 690 30.64 -13.21 1.06
C SER A 690 31.06 -12.30 2.21
N LEU A 691 30.07 -11.71 2.90
CA LEU A 691 30.27 -10.79 4.01
C LEU A 691 30.22 -11.52 5.36
N GLN A 692 31.20 -11.26 6.22
CA GLN A 692 31.27 -11.83 7.57
C GLN A 692 30.35 -11.07 8.54
N ILE A 693 29.04 -11.14 8.30
CA ILE A 693 28.01 -10.38 9.02
C ILE A 693 28.08 -10.51 10.55
N ASP A 694 28.33 -11.70 11.08
CA ASP A 694 28.37 -11.99 12.52
C ASP A 694 29.71 -11.62 13.19
N SER A 695 30.71 -11.19 12.40
CA SER A 695 32.01 -10.76 12.95
C SER A 695 31.91 -9.38 13.61
N LYS A 696 32.71 -9.15 14.66
CA LYS A 696 32.82 -7.84 15.30
C LYS A 696 33.40 -6.83 14.31
N LEU A 697 32.73 -5.67 14.19
CA LEU A 697 33.14 -4.62 13.27
C LEU A 697 34.38 -3.88 13.81
N THR A 698 35.47 -3.86 13.06
CA THR A 698 36.66 -3.04 13.40
C THR A 698 36.57 -1.62 12.84
N ARG A 699 37.31 -0.68 13.41
CA ARG A 699 37.40 0.71 12.93
C ARG A 699 37.92 0.81 11.48
N GLU A 700 38.82 -0.07 11.05
CA GLU A 700 39.26 -0.14 9.65
C GLU A 700 38.15 -0.64 8.71
N GLN A 701 37.41 -1.68 9.11
CA GLN A 701 36.26 -2.16 8.32
C GLN A 701 35.16 -1.09 8.22
N LEU A 702 34.87 -0.39 9.33
CA LEU A 702 33.92 0.73 9.35
C LEU A 702 34.32 1.83 8.35
N ALA A 703 35.61 2.18 8.26
CA ALA A 703 36.09 3.17 7.29
C ALA A 703 35.80 2.75 5.82
N VAL A 704 35.94 1.46 5.49
CA VAL A 704 35.61 0.92 4.16
C VAL A 704 34.10 0.97 3.90
N LEU A 705 33.28 0.54 4.86
CA LEU A 705 31.82 0.53 4.72
C LEU A 705 31.25 1.97 4.60
N LEU A 706 31.82 2.94 5.33
CA LEU A 706 31.50 4.36 5.19
C LEU A 706 31.85 4.89 3.79
N ALA A 707 33.02 4.54 3.25
CA ALA A 707 33.43 4.94 1.91
C ALA A 707 32.50 4.38 0.81
N ASN A 708 31.99 3.15 0.99
CA ASN A 708 30.99 2.57 0.09
C ASN A 708 29.61 3.22 0.24
N PHE A 709 29.14 3.45 1.47
CA PHE A 709 27.86 4.08 1.76
C PHE A 709 27.77 5.50 1.18
N LEU A 710 28.87 6.26 1.27
CA LEU A 710 29.04 7.58 0.65
C LEU A 710 29.33 7.54 -0.86
N LYS A 711 29.36 6.35 -1.49
CA LYS A 711 29.64 6.13 -2.92
C LYS A 711 31.02 6.64 -3.40
N TYR A 712 31.93 6.95 -2.47
CA TYR A 712 33.30 7.42 -2.72
C TYR A 712 34.37 6.31 -2.69
N ASN A 713 33.98 5.03 -2.68
CA ASN A 713 34.92 3.92 -2.64
C ASN A 713 36.00 3.96 -3.73
N LYS A 714 35.67 4.41 -4.95
CA LYS A 714 36.63 4.64 -6.04
C LYS A 714 37.67 5.73 -5.75
N LEU A 715 37.34 6.74 -4.94
CA LEU A 715 38.27 7.80 -4.55
C LEU A 715 39.34 7.27 -3.58
N THR A 716 39.00 6.27 -2.76
CA THR A 716 39.93 5.71 -1.77
C THR A 716 41.20 5.15 -2.41
N THR A 717 41.17 4.62 -3.64
CA THR A 717 42.37 4.09 -4.32
C THR A 717 43.41 5.17 -4.62
N TYR A 718 42.99 6.43 -4.77
CA TYR A 718 43.87 7.59 -4.96
C TYR A 718 44.38 8.18 -3.65
N LEU A 719 43.68 7.92 -2.53
CA LEU A 719 44.02 8.42 -1.19
C LEU A 719 44.94 7.48 -0.40
N ASP A 720 45.35 6.34 -0.97
CA ASP A 720 46.17 5.33 -0.26
C ASP A 720 47.54 5.86 0.22
N LYS A 721 48.06 6.88 -0.47
CA LYS A 721 49.31 7.58 -0.14
C LYS A 721 49.08 8.95 0.53
N ASP A 722 47.87 9.23 0.99
CA ASP A 722 47.55 10.52 1.57
C ASP A 722 48.26 10.75 2.91
N VAL A 723 48.85 11.94 3.07
CA VAL A 723 49.66 12.33 4.23
C VAL A 723 48.90 12.30 5.56
N THR A 724 47.56 12.40 5.56
CA THR A 724 46.73 12.31 6.76
C THR A 724 46.93 10.98 7.48
N VAL A 725 47.10 9.86 6.75
CA VAL A 725 47.28 8.54 7.38
C VAL A 725 48.66 8.42 8.01
N SER A 726 49.69 9.01 7.40
CA SER A 726 51.07 9.00 7.88
C SER A 726 51.27 9.78 9.18
N GLN A 727 50.28 10.58 9.62
CA GLN A 727 50.31 11.28 10.91
C GLN A 727 49.97 10.36 12.09
N PHE A 728 49.34 9.21 11.86
CA PHE A 728 49.04 8.25 12.93
C PHE A 728 50.26 7.42 13.31
N SER A 729 50.50 7.31 14.61
CA SER A 729 51.63 6.53 15.16
C SER A 729 51.51 5.02 14.94
N ASP A 730 50.32 4.53 14.60
CA ASP A 730 50.00 3.14 14.22
C ASP A 730 49.73 2.96 12.71
N SER A 731 50.14 3.93 11.87
CA SER A 731 49.90 3.94 10.42
C SER A 731 50.48 2.74 9.63
N SER A 732 51.39 1.97 10.24
CA SER A 732 51.89 0.69 9.71
C SER A 732 50.90 -0.46 9.88
N SER A 733 49.96 -0.37 10.83
CA SER A 733 48.90 -1.36 11.08
C SER A 733 47.62 -1.10 10.27
N ILE A 734 47.60 -0.02 9.47
CA ILE A 734 46.47 0.37 8.61
C ILE A 734 46.70 -0.19 7.21
N ASN A 735 45.84 -1.14 6.81
CA ASN A 735 45.85 -1.80 5.51
C ASN A 735 44.98 -1.06 4.47
N LYS A 736 43.94 -0.35 4.92
CA LYS A 736 42.97 0.35 4.06
C LYS A 736 43.16 1.87 4.13
N LYS A 737 44.41 2.31 3.92
CA LYS A 737 44.84 3.71 4.14
C LYS A 737 43.95 4.71 3.42
N GLY A 738 43.62 4.46 2.15
CA GLY A 738 42.75 5.35 1.38
C GLY A 738 41.33 5.52 1.93
N ALA A 739 40.75 4.49 2.55
CA ALA A 739 39.45 4.59 3.20
C ALA A 739 39.54 5.36 4.52
N VAL A 740 40.60 5.11 5.30
CA VAL A 740 40.89 5.86 6.54
C VAL A 740 41.13 7.35 6.24
N ALA A 741 41.94 7.67 5.22
CA ALA A 741 42.18 9.03 4.76
C ALA A 741 40.88 9.78 4.44
N LEU A 742 39.97 9.13 3.70
CA LEU A 742 38.68 9.70 3.33
C LEU A 742 37.83 10.03 4.56
N VAL A 743 37.57 9.05 5.44
CA VAL A 743 36.65 9.25 6.57
C VAL A 743 37.21 10.18 7.65
N VAL A 744 38.54 10.32 7.73
CA VAL A 744 39.20 11.30 8.61
C VAL A 744 39.11 12.70 8.02
N LYS A 745 39.36 12.89 6.71
CA LYS A 745 39.19 14.21 6.05
C LYS A 745 37.75 14.71 6.08
N LEU A 746 36.77 13.80 5.96
CA LEU A 746 35.35 14.10 6.13
C LEU A 746 34.95 14.31 7.61
N GLY A 747 35.89 14.18 8.55
CA GLY A 747 35.65 14.39 9.99
C GLY A 747 34.79 13.31 10.66
N ILE A 748 34.45 12.23 9.95
CA ILE A 748 33.55 11.17 10.44
C ILE A 748 34.23 10.39 11.58
N LEU A 749 35.41 9.83 11.29
CA LEU A 749 36.28 9.23 12.30
C LEU A 749 37.43 10.19 12.63
N LYS A 750 37.93 10.11 13.86
CA LYS A 750 39.09 10.86 14.36
C LYS A 750 40.09 9.91 15.02
N ASP A 751 41.29 10.40 15.28
CA ASP A 751 42.26 9.70 16.10
C ASP A 751 41.78 9.56 17.56
N ASP A 752 42.40 8.60 18.22
CA ASP A 752 42.41 8.43 19.66
C ASP A 752 43.87 8.53 20.11
N ASN A 753 44.23 9.66 20.73
CA ASN A 753 45.58 9.94 21.22
C ASN A 753 46.69 9.75 20.16
N GLY A 754 46.49 10.25 18.93
CA GLY A 754 47.46 10.13 17.84
C GLY A 754 47.57 8.74 17.20
N LYS A 755 46.56 7.89 17.40
CA LYS A 755 46.40 6.58 16.74
C LYS A 755 45.05 6.47 16.04
N PHE A 756 44.99 5.69 14.97
CA PHE A 756 43.71 5.35 14.35
C PHE A 756 43.03 4.13 15.00
N ASN A 757 43.81 3.22 15.61
CA ASN A 757 43.39 1.94 16.18
C ASN A 757 42.60 1.06 15.18
N PRO A 758 43.19 0.63 14.04
CA PRO A 758 42.46 -0.03 12.95
C PRO A 758 41.75 -1.33 13.35
N GLN A 759 42.30 -2.08 14.33
CA GLN A 759 41.75 -3.35 14.82
C GLN A 759 40.85 -3.21 16.06
N GLN A 760 40.69 -2.01 16.61
CA GLN A 760 39.75 -1.78 17.72
C GLN A 760 38.32 -1.96 17.20
N THR A 761 37.51 -2.67 17.99
CA THR A 761 36.10 -2.95 17.76
C THR A 761 35.23 -1.69 17.93
N VAL A 762 34.14 -1.62 17.17
CA VAL A 762 33.20 -0.50 17.19
C VAL A 762 32.12 -0.76 18.25
N SER A 763 31.96 0.16 19.20
CA SER A 763 30.83 0.14 20.14
C SER A 763 29.58 0.79 19.54
N LYS A 764 28.41 0.47 20.12
CA LYS A 764 27.12 1.06 19.74
C LYS A 764 27.11 2.59 19.87
N ALA A 765 27.77 3.12 20.90
CA ALA A 765 28.00 4.56 21.10
C ALA A 765 28.83 5.20 19.97
N LEU A 766 29.90 4.54 19.50
CA LEU A 766 30.68 5.02 18.36
C LEU A 766 29.85 4.97 17.07
N ALA A 767 29.10 3.88 16.84
CA ALA A 767 28.22 3.75 15.68
C ALA A 767 27.15 4.85 15.64
N ALA A 768 26.49 5.15 16.76
CA ALA A 768 25.52 6.24 16.86
C ALA A 768 26.14 7.61 16.56
N THR A 769 27.32 7.88 17.14
CA THR A 769 28.08 9.12 16.88
C THR A 769 28.45 9.25 15.39
N VAL A 770 28.85 8.17 14.74
CA VAL A 770 29.19 8.14 13.32
C VAL A 770 27.97 8.36 12.42
N ILE A 771 26.81 7.78 12.77
CA ILE A 771 25.55 8.01 12.04
C ILE A 771 25.13 9.47 12.14
N MET A 772 25.24 10.11 13.31
CA MET A 772 24.96 11.55 13.45
C MET A 772 25.94 12.44 12.67
N LYS A 773 27.20 12.02 12.51
CA LYS A 773 28.14 12.73 11.62
C LYS A 773 27.84 12.55 10.14
N LEU A 774 27.29 11.40 9.73
CA LEU A 774 26.75 11.23 8.37
C LEU A 774 25.54 12.15 8.16
N VAL A 775 24.69 12.33 9.17
CA VAL A 775 23.57 13.29 9.14
C VAL A 775 24.10 14.72 8.95
N GLU A 776 25.16 15.10 9.66
CA GLU A 776 25.81 16.42 9.51
C GLU A 776 26.43 16.65 8.11
N LEU A 777 26.72 15.60 7.34
CA LEU A 777 27.27 15.70 5.98
C LEU A 777 26.21 15.83 4.88
N GLN A 778 24.93 15.66 5.20
CA GLN A 778 23.85 15.79 4.21
C GLN A 778 23.83 17.19 3.59
N GLY A 779 23.66 17.26 2.26
CA GLY A 779 23.73 18.50 1.48
C GLY A 779 25.13 19.14 1.39
N LYS A 780 26.19 18.47 1.88
CA LYS A 780 27.60 18.93 1.80
C LYS A 780 28.47 18.06 0.87
N THR A 781 27.87 17.04 0.26
CA THR A 781 28.48 16.07 -0.64
C THR A 781 27.79 16.12 -2.01
N ASP A 782 28.50 15.78 -3.09
CA ASP A 782 27.90 15.59 -4.43
C ASP A 782 27.06 14.30 -4.52
N GLN A 783 27.16 13.44 -3.52
CA GLN A 783 26.38 12.21 -3.36
C GLN A 783 25.30 12.42 -2.29
N ILE A 784 24.07 12.00 -2.59
CA ILE A 784 22.99 11.97 -1.60
C ILE A 784 23.20 10.75 -0.69
N ILE A 785 23.27 11.02 0.62
CA ILE A 785 23.58 10.04 1.66
C ILE A 785 22.34 9.17 1.94
N GLY A 786 22.54 7.85 2.07
CA GLY A 786 21.47 6.91 2.47
C GLY A 786 20.43 6.56 1.41
N GLN A 787 20.58 7.00 0.16
CA GLN A 787 19.62 6.72 -0.92
C GLN A 787 20.15 5.67 -1.90
#